data_AF-A0A972DVG9-F1
#
_entry.id   AF-A0A972DVG9-F1
#
_cell.length_a   1.000
_cell.length_b   1.000
_cell.length_c   1.000
_cell.angle_alpha   90.00
_cell.angle_beta   90.00
_cell.angle_gamma   90.00
#
_symmetry.space_group_name_H-M   'P 1'
#
loop_
_entity.id
_entity.type
_entity.pdbx_description
1 polymer ?
#
loop_
_entity_poly.entity_id
_entity_poly.type
_entity_poly.pdbx_seq_one_letter_code
_entity_poly.pdbx_strand_id
1 'polypeptide(L)'
;MCKRLIWCVVPFVVLGPAALAMAFDAGPQPELIGWWPLDEVTGVTAHDQSGNGNDGTLVNGPVWAVGITDGALQFDGVDDHVVVGTTGQPSDTFTFGAWLKTSATHELDAQAASGTVGVNNQRYAFDPRHGGDLNAGAGLSVGTNGVAVYEHGSNYMPATAAYPTDLGEDWNHVMVVYVDKQPTIFLNGVAVHTGVRSTREIVYAPIQFGGMAYGYFQGLMDDVRIYNRALTPQEVRIIMTGYTGKTAFNPQPADEAVDVARDVVLRWDPAKAATTRDVYFGTAFDDVNDASRANPMGVLLSQGQAETAYTPPDMLDFGTTYYWRIDEINAPPDSTIFKGDVWSFTTEPVGYPIEGVVATSNGNFEPAAGPQNTVNGSGLNADDLHSTESADMWLAMPGAEPLYIQYEFDRLYKLHELLVWNYNVQFEPVLGFGLKDVTIEYSQNGADWTALGDVEFAQATAKGDYAANTVVDLQGVAARFIRLTVNSGWGAMGQFGLSEVRFFYIPVQAREPQPADGAVDVDVQSALSWRGGRDAVSHEVYLGTDAEALAPAGAVSGNTYAPGALNLATTYYWQVNAMQQDESWDGAIWSFTTQEHIVVDDFESYTDNIDAGETIFDTWIDGWVNETGSTVGHLEAPFAEQAIVRSGRQSMPLYYDNTAATYSETTVNVADLQVGQDWTQHGVEALTLHFYGDPDNAAQQMYVKIDGAKVPYDGEADDLKQTLWRPWSINLADLAVNLRSVTELSIGFDRIGATGGTGVVYFDDIQLDSATSAAGAFSVHPWTGDEDSRISSDKVYTHTGKFSGEGTDGEPFLAGNGVYFERDTDRSGTNWTLSGPATNVFDTSNPVNVTGDGAALVRGFFYGDQDGNHPVLTLTGLAPGTLYITTFYTVGYGGAGGRFTDVTPGDNPRNPTRIDQNGAGSGNGQLITYMYTATGTEMSFTFDALVTGDSWHHYAFSNEVASSN
;
A
#
# COMPACT_ATOMS: atom_id res chain seq x y z
N MET A 1 39.87 56.41 5.93
CA MET A 1 40.38 55.77 4.70
C MET A 1 40.02 54.30 4.77
N CYS A 2 39.19 53.86 3.83
CA CYS A 2 38.59 52.53 3.74
C CYS A 2 39.57 51.38 4.00
N LYS A 3 39.17 50.42 4.86
CA LYS A 3 39.72 49.07 4.88
C LYS A 3 38.66 48.11 4.37
N ARG A 4 38.99 47.46 3.25
CA ARG A 4 38.29 46.34 2.63
C ARG A 4 38.26 45.15 3.60
N LEU A 5 37.12 44.48 3.69
CA LEU A 5 37.03 43.09 4.13
C LEU A 5 36.19 42.30 3.13
N ILE A 6 36.66 41.09 2.88
CA ILE A 6 36.27 40.11 1.86
C ILE A 6 34.99 39.39 2.30
N TRP A 7 34.08 39.10 1.37
CA TRP A 7 33.08 38.04 1.52
C TRP A 7 33.18 37.09 0.33
N CYS A 8 33.27 35.79 0.67
CA CYS A 8 33.32 34.65 -0.24
C CYS A 8 32.05 34.53 -1.06
N VAL A 9 32.20 34.16 -2.33
CA VAL A 9 31.13 33.71 -3.23
C VAL A 9 31.07 32.19 -3.14
N VAL A 10 29.92 31.64 -2.77
CA VAL A 10 29.55 30.23 -2.98
C VAL A 10 28.50 30.26 -4.10
N PRO A 11 28.68 29.54 -5.23
CA PRO A 11 27.65 29.48 -6.25
C PRO A 11 26.64 28.38 -5.89
N PHE A 12 25.38 28.77 -5.68
CA PHE A 12 24.24 27.87 -5.78
C PHE A 12 23.97 27.60 -7.27
N VAL A 13 24.01 26.33 -7.67
CA VAL A 13 23.51 25.88 -8.98
C VAL A 13 22.00 25.74 -8.84
N VAL A 14 21.26 26.54 -9.61
CA VAL A 14 19.81 26.44 -9.76
C VAL A 14 19.54 25.48 -10.92
N LEU A 15 19.04 24.28 -10.63
CA LEU A 15 18.37 23.43 -11.61
C LEU A 15 16.94 23.95 -11.76
N GLY A 16 16.59 24.48 -12.95
CA GLY A 16 15.22 24.86 -13.28
C GLY A 16 14.44 23.64 -13.79
N PRO A 17 13.14 23.49 -13.46
CA PRO A 17 12.34 22.41 -14.03
C PRO A 17 11.96 22.78 -15.47
N ALA A 18 12.19 21.83 -16.40
CA ALA A 18 11.65 21.89 -17.75
C ALA A 18 10.14 21.64 -17.68
N ALA A 19 9.35 22.65 -18.07
CA ALA A 19 7.91 22.50 -18.21
C ALA A 19 7.58 21.79 -19.53
N LEU A 20 7.09 20.56 -19.45
CA LEU A 20 6.47 19.85 -20.57
C LEU A 20 5.09 20.48 -20.83
N ALA A 21 4.96 21.25 -21.90
CA ALA A 21 3.66 21.75 -22.34
C ALA A 21 2.99 20.71 -23.25
N MET A 22 2.05 19.94 -22.71
CA MET A 22 1.16 19.10 -23.53
C MET A 22 0.10 19.99 -24.20
N ALA A 23 0.20 20.15 -25.52
CA ALA A 23 -0.87 20.72 -26.33
C ALA A 23 -1.90 19.62 -26.63
N PHE A 24 -3.19 19.88 -26.37
CA PHE A 24 -4.27 19.08 -26.94
C PHE A 24 -5.33 19.98 -27.58
N ASP A 25 -5.72 19.55 -28.77
CA ASP A 25 -6.69 20.12 -29.69
C ASP A 25 -8.13 19.89 -29.20
N ALA A 26 -9.03 20.83 -29.47
CA ALA A 26 -10.43 20.80 -29.05
C ALA A 26 -11.30 19.95 -30.00
N GLY A 27 -10.87 18.71 -30.26
CA GLY A 27 -11.62 17.70 -31.02
C GLY A 27 -12.49 16.80 -30.12
N PRO A 28 -13.32 15.91 -30.72
CA PRO A 28 -14.04 14.87 -29.97
C PRO A 28 -13.06 14.09 -29.10
N GLN A 29 -13.39 13.89 -27.83
CA GLN A 29 -12.59 13.07 -26.90
C GLN A 29 -12.86 11.59 -27.26
N PRO A 30 -11.97 10.90 -28.00
CA PRO A 30 -12.25 9.55 -28.49
C PRO A 30 -12.35 8.51 -27.36
N GLU A 31 -12.08 8.93 -26.12
CA GLU A 31 -12.02 8.08 -24.93
C GLU A 31 -13.27 8.18 -24.03
N LEU A 32 -14.11 9.21 -24.18
CA LEU A 32 -15.39 9.33 -23.48
C LEU A 32 -16.48 8.67 -24.33
N ILE A 33 -17.11 7.61 -23.84
CA ILE A 33 -18.14 6.86 -24.55
C ILE A 33 -19.52 7.50 -24.41
N GLY A 34 -19.86 7.96 -23.20
CA GLY A 34 -21.13 8.59 -22.93
C GLY A 34 -21.04 9.51 -21.72
N TRP A 35 -21.74 10.63 -21.80
CA TRP A 35 -21.90 11.58 -20.69
C TRP A 35 -23.34 12.08 -20.66
N TRP A 36 -24.07 11.73 -19.61
CA TRP A 36 -25.43 12.20 -19.37
C TRP A 36 -25.45 13.07 -18.12
N PRO A 37 -25.45 14.41 -18.27
CA PRO A 37 -25.60 15.32 -17.13
C PRO A 37 -26.92 15.11 -16.38
N LEU A 38 -28.00 14.73 -17.09
CA LEU A 38 -29.36 14.58 -16.52
C LEU A 38 -30.03 15.91 -16.13
N ASP A 39 -29.72 16.98 -16.85
CA ASP A 39 -30.24 18.34 -16.65
C ASP A 39 -31.61 18.61 -17.28
N GLU A 40 -32.21 17.63 -17.95
CA GLU A 40 -33.52 17.82 -18.56
C GLU A 40 -34.62 18.00 -17.51
N VAL A 41 -35.63 18.80 -17.87
CA VAL A 41 -36.77 19.10 -16.96
C VAL A 41 -38.05 18.35 -17.34
N THR A 42 -38.13 17.81 -18.55
CA THR A 42 -39.29 17.09 -19.07
C THR A 42 -38.89 16.14 -20.20
N GLY A 43 -39.65 15.07 -20.39
CA GLY A 43 -39.46 14.12 -21.49
C GLY A 43 -38.99 12.76 -20.98
N VAL A 44 -38.71 11.85 -21.92
CA VAL A 44 -38.28 10.47 -21.66
C VAL A 44 -36.88 10.18 -22.22
N THR A 45 -36.14 11.22 -22.58
CA THR A 45 -34.81 11.14 -23.19
C THR A 45 -33.81 11.85 -22.29
N ALA A 46 -32.73 11.15 -21.94
CA ALA A 46 -31.54 11.72 -21.32
C ALA A 46 -30.49 11.96 -22.41
N HIS A 47 -30.10 13.20 -22.67
CA HIS A 47 -29.22 13.50 -23.80
C HIS A 47 -27.75 13.21 -23.48
N ASP A 48 -27.07 12.58 -24.44
CA ASP A 48 -25.63 12.33 -24.37
C ASP A 48 -24.85 13.56 -24.86
N GLN A 49 -24.06 14.16 -23.97
CA GLN A 49 -23.21 15.31 -24.23
C GLN A 49 -21.76 14.93 -24.59
N SER A 50 -21.43 13.64 -24.67
CA SER A 50 -20.08 13.20 -25.11
C SER A 50 -19.80 13.50 -26.59
N GLY A 51 -20.87 13.69 -27.39
CA GLY A 51 -20.79 13.85 -28.84
C GLY A 51 -20.90 12.54 -29.63
N ASN A 52 -21.08 11.39 -28.96
CA ASN A 52 -21.23 10.08 -29.61
C ASN A 52 -22.67 9.70 -29.93
N GLY A 53 -23.65 10.47 -29.45
CA GLY A 53 -25.07 10.28 -29.77
C GLY A 53 -25.69 9.06 -29.08
N ASN A 54 -25.18 8.68 -27.92
CA ASN A 54 -25.69 7.58 -27.09
C ASN A 54 -26.85 8.04 -26.19
N ASP A 55 -27.80 8.83 -26.70
CA ASP A 55 -28.96 9.31 -25.93
C ASP A 55 -29.68 8.16 -25.19
N GLY A 56 -29.95 8.36 -23.89
CA GLY A 56 -30.63 7.42 -23.02
C GLY A 56 -32.15 7.52 -23.13
N THR A 57 -32.86 6.40 -23.00
CA THR A 57 -34.33 6.37 -22.90
C THR A 57 -34.75 5.95 -21.49
N LEU A 58 -35.54 6.79 -20.83
CA LEU A 58 -36.14 6.49 -19.52
C LEU A 58 -37.23 5.42 -19.67
N VAL A 59 -37.19 4.40 -18.82
CA VAL A 59 -38.11 3.28 -18.82
C VAL A 59 -38.74 3.13 -17.43
N ASN A 60 -40.06 2.88 -17.42
CA ASN A 60 -40.93 2.70 -16.24
C ASN A 60 -41.21 3.90 -15.33
N GLY A 61 -40.52 5.02 -15.55
CA GLY A 61 -40.92 6.32 -15.00
C GLY A 61 -39.96 7.01 -14.03
N PRO A 62 -38.61 6.96 -14.20
CA PRO A 62 -37.72 7.87 -13.50
C PRO A 62 -38.19 9.32 -13.65
N VAL A 63 -38.10 10.10 -12.57
CA VAL A 63 -38.63 11.47 -12.52
C VAL A 63 -37.48 12.47 -12.47
N TRP A 64 -37.54 13.50 -13.33
CA TRP A 64 -36.61 14.64 -13.27
C TRP A 64 -36.72 15.37 -11.94
N ALA A 65 -35.58 15.63 -11.31
CA ALA A 65 -35.44 16.25 -10.00
C ALA A 65 -34.31 17.29 -10.02
N VAL A 66 -34.10 17.96 -8.88
CA VAL A 66 -32.97 18.88 -8.70
C VAL A 66 -31.72 18.06 -8.35
N GLY A 67 -30.63 18.29 -9.07
CA GLY A 67 -29.38 17.54 -8.96
C GLY A 67 -28.36 18.11 -7.98
N ILE A 68 -27.14 17.57 -8.02
CA ILE A 68 -25.96 18.20 -7.41
C ILE A 68 -25.56 19.43 -8.22
N THR A 69 -25.74 19.36 -9.54
CA THR A 69 -25.61 20.47 -10.48
C THR A 69 -26.88 20.52 -11.31
N ASP A 70 -27.62 21.62 -11.25
CA ASP A 70 -28.85 21.81 -12.03
C ASP A 70 -29.90 20.66 -11.88
N GLY A 71 -29.92 19.66 -12.75
CA GLY A 71 -30.93 18.58 -12.76
C GLY A 71 -30.40 17.19 -12.38
N ALA A 72 -31.31 16.25 -12.13
CA ALA A 72 -31.00 14.83 -11.88
C ALA A 72 -32.18 13.93 -12.22
N LEU A 73 -31.99 12.61 -12.16
CA LEU A 73 -33.06 11.62 -12.19
C LEU A 73 -33.28 10.95 -10.83
N GLN A 74 -34.54 10.87 -10.43
CA GLN A 74 -35.00 10.11 -9.26
C GLN A 74 -35.50 8.72 -9.69
N PHE A 75 -35.02 7.69 -9.01
CA PHE A 75 -35.38 6.29 -9.20
C PHE A 75 -36.10 5.76 -7.96
N ASP A 76 -37.19 5.02 -8.16
CA ASP A 76 -38.08 4.57 -7.08
C ASP A 76 -37.67 3.27 -6.37
N GLY A 77 -36.65 2.56 -6.87
CA GLY A 77 -36.19 1.28 -6.35
C GLY A 77 -37.03 0.06 -6.76
N VAL A 78 -37.97 0.21 -7.71
CA VAL A 78 -38.90 -0.84 -8.13
C VAL A 78 -38.58 -1.40 -9.51
N ASP A 79 -38.62 -0.56 -10.55
CA ASP A 79 -38.35 -0.98 -11.94
C ASP A 79 -37.84 0.14 -12.88
N ASP A 80 -37.59 1.32 -12.33
CA ASP A 80 -37.05 2.49 -13.02
C ASP A 80 -35.62 2.26 -13.54
N HIS A 81 -35.37 2.53 -14.82
CA HIS A 81 -34.03 2.50 -15.40
C HIS A 81 -33.92 3.34 -16.67
N VAL A 82 -32.70 3.60 -17.11
CA VAL A 82 -32.37 4.28 -18.36
C VAL A 82 -31.52 3.37 -19.23
N VAL A 83 -31.99 3.09 -20.44
CA VAL A 83 -31.26 2.31 -21.45
C VAL A 83 -30.47 3.26 -22.34
N VAL A 84 -29.16 3.07 -22.46
CA VAL A 84 -28.29 3.90 -23.30
C VAL A 84 -27.77 3.15 -24.53
N GLY A 85 -27.30 3.91 -25.53
CA GLY A 85 -26.72 3.34 -26.76
C GLY A 85 -25.48 2.46 -26.50
N THR A 86 -25.27 1.44 -27.34
CA THR A 86 -24.19 0.43 -27.16
C THR A 86 -23.01 0.60 -28.13
N THR A 87 -22.86 1.76 -28.76
CA THR A 87 -21.81 1.96 -29.77
C THR A 87 -20.46 2.06 -29.09
N GLY A 88 -19.58 1.08 -29.30
CA GLY A 88 -18.21 1.09 -28.75
C GLY A 88 -18.12 0.72 -27.27
N GLN A 89 -18.98 -0.19 -26.79
CA GLN A 89 -18.95 -0.69 -25.40
C GLN A 89 -17.53 -1.14 -25.00
N PRO A 90 -16.91 -0.49 -23.99
CA PRO A 90 -15.58 -0.88 -23.52
C PRO A 90 -15.56 -2.24 -22.84
N SER A 91 -14.38 -2.85 -22.80
CA SER A 91 -14.12 -4.08 -22.06
C SER A 91 -12.75 -4.09 -21.39
N ASP A 92 -12.64 -4.82 -20.29
CA ASP A 92 -11.45 -5.15 -19.50
C ASP A 92 -10.72 -3.96 -18.84
N THR A 93 -10.55 -2.85 -19.55
CA THR A 93 -10.00 -1.60 -19.02
C THR A 93 -10.93 -0.45 -19.41
N PHE A 94 -11.64 0.12 -18.44
CA PHE A 94 -12.65 1.15 -18.65
C PHE A 94 -12.99 1.85 -17.33
N THR A 95 -13.75 2.94 -17.40
CA THR A 95 -14.21 3.65 -16.19
C THR A 95 -15.68 4.02 -16.33
N PHE A 96 -16.46 3.86 -15.27
CA PHE A 96 -17.85 4.31 -15.24
C PHE A 96 -18.26 4.80 -13.85
N GLY A 97 -19.29 5.64 -13.78
CA GLY A 97 -19.80 6.13 -12.50
C GLY A 97 -20.69 7.37 -12.64
N ALA A 98 -21.08 7.92 -11.50
CA ALA A 98 -22.03 9.03 -11.40
C ALA A 98 -21.94 9.72 -10.01
N TRP A 99 -22.59 10.87 -9.89
CA TRP A 99 -23.06 11.37 -8.60
C TRP A 99 -24.32 10.61 -8.19
N LEU A 100 -24.36 10.13 -6.93
CA LEU A 100 -25.43 9.28 -6.41
C LEU A 100 -25.85 9.74 -5.01
N LYS A 101 -27.16 9.84 -4.78
CA LYS A 101 -27.76 10.09 -3.47
C LYS A 101 -28.75 8.98 -3.17
N THR A 102 -28.29 7.96 -2.44
CA THR A 102 -29.07 6.74 -2.14
C THR A 102 -29.96 6.92 -0.91
N SER A 103 -31.13 6.29 -0.90
CA SER A 103 -32.09 6.38 0.22
C SER A 103 -32.44 5.03 0.84
N ALA A 104 -31.70 3.97 0.50
CA ALA A 104 -31.95 2.63 0.99
C ALA A 104 -30.64 1.85 1.15
N THR A 105 -30.63 0.88 2.07
CA THR A 105 -29.54 -0.10 2.15
C THR A 105 -29.65 -1.13 1.02
N HIS A 106 -28.52 -1.76 0.72
CA HIS A 106 -28.43 -2.95 -0.14
C HIS A 106 -27.80 -4.13 0.62
N GLU A 107 -27.96 -5.33 0.08
CA GLU A 107 -27.21 -6.49 0.57
C GLU A 107 -25.72 -6.34 0.18
N LEU A 108 -24.86 -6.16 1.18
CA LEU A 108 -23.43 -5.98 0.98
C LEU A 108 -22.72 -7.34 1.13
N ASP A 109 -22.53 -8.03 0.01
CA ASP A 109 -21.89 -9.34 -0.01
C ASP A 109 -20.37 -9.24 0.20
N ALA A 110 -19.78 -10.31 0.76
CA ALA A 110 -18.33 -10.41 0.88
C ALA A 110 -17.67 -10.50 -0.50
N GLN A 111 -16.51 -9.86 -0.64
CA GLN A 111 -15.72 -9.88 -1.87
C GLN A 111 -15.33 -11.32 -2.26
N ALA A 112 -15.52 -11.67 -3.53
CA ALA A 112 -15.15 -12.98 -4.07
C ALA A 112 -14.84 -12.90 -5.57
N ALA A 113 -14.02 -13.83 -6.07
CA ALA A 113 -13.71 -13.94 -7.51
C ALA A 113 -14.72 -14.81 -8.29
N SER A 114 -15.60 -15.51 -7.58
CA SER A 114 -16.67 -16.37 -8.10
C SER A 114 -17.83 -16.48 -7.10
N GLY A 115 -19.00 -16.94 -7.55
CA GLY A 115 -20.21 -17.03 -6.73
C GLY A 115 -21.42 -16.45 -7.45
N THR A 116 -22.59 -16.45 -6.80
CA THR A 116 -23.88 -15.95 -7.37
C THR A 116 -24.64 -15.07 -6.37
N VAL A 117 -23.92 -14.39 -5.49
CA VAL A 117 -24.48 -13.70 -4.33
C VAL A 117 -25.26 -12.44 -4.69
N GLY A 118 -24.87 -11.73 -5.76
CA GLY A 118 -25.46 -10.46 -6.21
C GLY A 118 -26.85 -10.53 -6.83
N VAL A 119 -27.68 -11.50 -6.44
CA VAL A 119 -29.03 -11.74 -7.00
C VAL A 119 -30.16 -11.33 -6.06
N ASN A 120 -29.86 -10.99 -4.80
CA ASN A 120 -30.88 -10.68 -3.78
C ASN A 120 -30.67 -9.28 -3.18
N ASN A 121 -31.77 -8.52 -3.06
CA ASN A 121 -31.85 -7.22 -2.38
C ASN A 121 -30.74 -6.22 -2.79
N GLN A 122 -30.39 -6.21 -4.07
CA GLN A 122 -29.41 -5.26 -4.60
C GLN A 122 -30.05 -3.90 -4.93
N ARG A 123 -29.21 -2.87 -5.07
CA ARG A 123 -29.58 -1.50 -5.47
C ARG A 123 -28.67 -1.06 -6.61
N TYR A 124 -28.81 -1.72 -7.77
CA TYR A 124 -27.94 -1.48 -8.91
C TYR A 124 -28.14 -0.08 -9.49
N ALA A 125 -27.17 0.81 -9.25
CA ALA A 125 -27.03 2.08 -9.93
C ALA A 125 -26.62 1.86 -11.40
N PHE A 126 -25.77 0.86 -11.66
CA PHE A 126 -25.38 0.43 -13.02
C PHE A 126 -25.61 -1.07 -13.17
N ASP A 127 -26.12 -1.49 -14.32
CA ASP A 127 -26.50 -2.88 -14.56
C ASP A 127 -25.28 -3.79 -14.82
N PRO A 128 -25.12 -4.90 -14.09
CA PRO A 128 -24.16 -5.92 -14.47
C PRO A 128 -24.82 -6.78 -15.57
N ARG A 129 -24.74 -6.32 -16.83
CA ARG A 129 -25.31 -7.03 -17.98
C ARG A 129 -24.79 -8.46 -18.05
N HIS A 130 -25.67 -9.44 -18.29
CA HIS A 130 -25.26 -10.86 -18.37
C HIS A 130 -24.30 -11.10 -19.57
N GLY A 131 -23.03 -11.43 -19.28
CA GLY A 131 -21.97 -11.61 -20.28
C GLY A 131 -21.97 -12.98 -21.00
N GLY A 132 -22.74 -13.94 -20.52
CA GLY A 132 -22.81 -15.30 -21.09
C GLY A 132 -21.91 -16.28 -20.36
N ASP A 133 -21.50 -17.36 -21.04
CA ASP A 133 -20.84 -18.50 -20.38
C ASP A 133 -19.40 -18.21 -19.94
N LEU A 134 -18.67 -17.38 -20.70
CA LEU A 134 -17.23 -17.11 -20.49
C LEU A 134 -16.94 -15.66 -20.07
N ASN A 135 -17.85 -14.73 -20.38
CA ASN A 135 -17.69 -13.30 -20.13
C ASN A 135 -18.61 -12.82 -19.01
N ALA A 136 -18.36 -11.61 -18.50
CA ALA A 136 -19.27 -10.93 -17.58
C ALA A 136 -19.51 -9.47 -17.99
N GLY A 137 -20.58 -8.87 -17.48
CA GLY A 137 -20.76 -7.42 -17.46
C GLY A 137 -20.61 -6.90 -16.03
N ALA A 138 -19.91 -5.77 -15.89
CA ALA A 138 -19.70 -5.09 -14.62
C ALA A 138 -20.89 -4.17 -14.28
N GLY A 139 -21.30 -4.19 -13.02
CA GLY A 139 -22.35 -3.32 -12.48
C GLY A 139 -22.00 -2.84 -11.09
N LEU A 140 -22.74 -1.85 -10.63
CA LEU A 140 -22.47 -1.14 -9.38
C LEU A 140 -23.76 -1.08 -8.56
N SER A 141 -23.72 -1.67 -7.37
CA SER A 141 -24.79 -1.64 -6.38
C SER A 141 -24.42 -0.66 -5.27
N VAL A 142 -25.30 0.28 -4.95
CA VAL A 142 -25.02 1.36 -3.98
C VAL A 142 -26.17 1.49 -2.99
N GLY A 143 -25.88 1.30 -1.71
CA GLY A 143 -26.80 1.52 -0.61
C GLY A 143 -26.24 2.52 0.41
N THR A 144 -27.05 2.99 1.35
CA THR A 144 -26.58 3.88 2.43
C THR A 144 -25.47 3.24 3.28
N ASN A 145 -25.34 1.90 3.24
CA ASN A 145 -24.37 1.10 3.97
C ASN A 145 -23.13 0.66 3.16
N GLY A 146 -22.96 1.17 1.93
CA GLY A 146 -21.72 0.97 1.18
C GLY A 146 -21.90 0.82 -0.33
N VAL A 147 -20.80 0.42 -0.97
CA VAL A 147 -20.66 0.28 -2.42
C VAL A 147 -20.12 -1.11 -2.76
N ALA A 148 -20.71 -1.76 -3.76
CA ALA A 148 -20.21 -3.04 -4.26
C ALA A 148 -20.27 -3.14 -5.79
N VAL A 149 -19.19 -3.66 -6.39
CA VAL A 149 -19.09 -3.96 -7.82
C VAL A 149 -19.41 -5.44 -8.01
N TYR A 150 -20.36 -5.73 -8.90
CA TYR A 150 -20.77 -7.08 -9.24
C TYR A 150 -20.51 -7.37 -10.71
N GLU A 151 -20.19 -8.63 -11.03
CA GLU A 151 -19.97 -9.07 -12.39
C GLU A 151 -20.89 -10.21 -12.77
N HIS A 152 -21.65 -10.07 -13.86
CA HIS A 152 -22.71 -11.02 -14.21
C HIS A 152 -22.38 -11.87 -15.44
N GLY A 153 -22.36 -13.19 -15.26
CA GLY A 153 -22.30 -14.19 -16.33
C GLY A 153 -23.07 -15.46 -15.94
N SER A 154 -22.96 -16.52 -16.74
CA SER A 154 -23.65 -17.78 -16.47
C SER A 154 -23.13 -18.40 -15.16
N ASN A 155 -24.04 -18.60 -14.20
CA ASN A 155 -23.73 -19.07 -12.84
C ASN A 155 -22.66 -18.21 -12.14
N TYR A 156 -22.69 -16.89 -12.40
CA TYR A 156 -21.67 -15.96 -11.93
C TYR A 156 -22.26 -14.58 -11.66
N MET A 157 -22.23 -14.20 -10.40
CA MET A 157 -22.61 -12.89 -9.89
C MET A 157 -21.90 -12.62 -8.55
N PRO A 158 -20.55 -12.71 -8.47
CA PRO A 158 -19.84 -12.33 -7.25
C PRO A 158 -19.78 -10.81 -7.09
N ALA A 159 -19.61 -10.35 -5.84
CA ALA A 159 -19.10 -9.02 -5.56
C ALA A 159 -17.58 -9.04 -5.76
N THR A 160 -17.07 -8.48 -6.87
CA THR A 160 -15.62 -8.46 -7.15
C THR A 160 -14.91 -7.34 -6.37
N ALA A 161 -15.65 -6.32 -5.93
CA ALA A 161 -15.21 -5.34 -4.95
C ALA A 161 -16.37 -5.03 -4.00
N ALA A 162 -16.12 -4.93 -2.70
CA ALA A 162 -17.13 -4.52 -1.72
C ALA A 162 -16.49 -3.61 -0.66
N TYR A 163 -17.03 -2.41 -0.49
CA TYR A 163 -16.55 -1.41 0.45
C TYR A 163 -17.69 -1.00 1.41
N PRO A 164 -17.73 -1.59 2.62
CA PRO A 164 -18.67 -1.19 3.66
C PRO A 164 -18.32 0.21 4.17
N THR A 165 -19.26 1.14 4.08
CA THR A 165 -19.12 2.50 4.64
C THR A 165 -20.50 3.13 4.81
N ASP A 166 -20.63 4.09 5.73
CA ASP A 166 -21.83 4.91 5.82
C ASP A 166 -21.76 6.04 4.79
N LEU A 167 -22.61 5.99 3.77
CA LEU A 167 -22.69 7.04 2.74
C LEU A 167 -23.62 8.18 3.14
N GLY A 168 -24.33 8.06 4.26
CA GLY A 168 -25.33 9.03 4.70
C GLY A 168 -26.50 9.16 3.72
N GLU A 169 -27.22 10.28 3.85
CA GLU A 169 -28.33 10.64 2.97
C GLU A 169 -27.96 11.68 1.91
N ASP A 170 -26.69 12.09 1.78
CA ASP A 170 -26.22 13.15 0.88
C ASP A 170 -25.62 12.62 -0.44
N TRP A 171 -25.23 13.54 -1.34
CA TRP A 171 -24.63 13.22 -2.63
C TRP A 171 -23.21 12.66 -2.47
N ASN A 172 -22.93 11.55 -3.15
CA ASN A 172 -21.64 10.90 -3.19
C ASN A 172 -21.22 10.66 -4.64
N HIS A 173 -20.01 11.04 -5.00
CA HIS A 173 -19.46 10.75 -6.32
C HIS A 173 -18.79 9.38 -6.31
N VAL A 174 -19.33 8.43 -7.08
CA VAL A 174 -18.83 7.05 -7.12
C VAL A 174 -18.39 6.71 -8.55
N MET A 175 -17.11 6.40 -8.70
CA MET A 175 -16.53 5.92 -9.96
C MET A 175 -15.90 4.55 -9.75
N VAL A 176 -15.98 3.69 -10.75
CA VAL A 176 -15.32 2.39 -10.80
C VAL A 176 -14.35 2.40 -11.96
N VAL A 177 -13.06 2.21 -11.64
CA VAL A 177 -11.98 2.14 -12.62
C VAL A 177 -11.57 0.69 -12.76
N TYR A 178 -11.73 0.12 -13.95
CA TYR A 178 -11.21 -1.18 -14.31
C TYR A 178 -9.85 -1.03 -14.98
N VAL A 179 -8.84 -1.76 -14.49
CA VAL A 179 -7.56 -1.99 -15.16
C VAL A 179 -7.40 -3.49 -15.29
N ASP A 180 -7.30 -4.00 -16.52
CA ASP A 180 -7.09 -5.43 -16.80
C ASP A 180 -8.01 -6.36 -15.98
N LYS A 181 -9.32 -6.06 -16.02
CA LYS A 181 -10.42 -6.79 -15.35
C LYS A 181 -10.43 -6.69 -13.83
N GLN A 182 -9.63 -5.82 -13.22
CA GLN A 182 -9.64 -5.55 -11.80
C GLN A 182 -10.33 -4.21 -11.50
N PRO A 183 -11.43 -4.20 -10.71
CA PRO A 183 -12.10 -2.96 -10.32
C PRO A 183 -11.42 -2.26 -9.14
N THR A 184 -11.31 -0.94 -9.22
CA THR A 184 -11.04 -0.05 -8.08
C THR A 184 -12.22 0.90 -7.89
N ILE A 185 -12.76 0.94 -6.69
CA ILE A 185 -13.82 1.87 -6.27
C ILE A 185 -13.18 3.19 -5.85
N PHE A 186 -13.62 4.26 -6.49
CA PHE A 186 -13.35 5.63 -6.08
C PHE A 186 -14.61 6.24 -5.47
N LEU A 187 -14.50 6.74 -4.24
CA LEU A 187 -15.55 7.46 -3.54
C LEU A 187 -15.08 8.89 -3.28
N ASN A 188 -15.87 9.87 -3.71
CA ASN A 188 -15.59 11.30 -3.55
C ASN A 188 -14.15 11.68 -3.99
N GLY A 189 -13.72 11.13 -5.14
CA GLY A 189 -12.42 11.43 -5.73
C GLY A 189 -11.22 10.69 -5.13
N VAL A 190 -11.43 9.79 -4.18
CA VAL A 190 -10.37 9.00 -3.53
C VAL A 190 -10.56 7.52 -3.85
N ALA A 191 -9.47 6.81 -4.22
CA ALA A 191 -9.48 5.36 -4.33
C ALA A 191 -9.64 4.76 -2.93
N VAL A 192 -10.79 4.15 -2.67
CA VAL A 192 -11.12 3.61 -1.34
C VAL A 192 -10.94 2.11 -1.23
N HIS A 193 -11.05 1.39 -2.35
CA HIS A 193 -10.93 -0.07 -2.34
C HIS A 193 -10.60 -0.63 -3.73
N THR A 194 -9.66 -1.57 -3.79
CA THR A 194 -9.36 -2.35 -5.01
C THR A 194 -9.82 -3.79 -4.82
N GLY A 195 -10.66 -4.25 -5.74
CA GLY A 195 -11.26 -5.56 -5.73
C GLY A 195 -10.35 -6.68 -6.24
N VAL A 196 -10.93 -7.86 -6.38
CA VAL A 196 -10.26 -8.99 -7.05
C VAL A 196 -10.35 -8.86 -8.56
N ARG A 197 -9.32 -9.32 -9.25
CA ARG A 197 -9.33 -9.43 -10.71
C ARG A 197 -10.35 -10.49 -11.15
N SER A 198 -11.14 -10.18 -12.18
CA SER A 198 -12.13 -11.12 -12.71
C SER A 198 -11.48 -12.38 -13.26
N THR A 199 -12.16 -13.51 -13.06
CA THR A 199 -11.82 -14.80 -13.66
C THR A 199 -12.39 -14.99 -15.06
N ARG A 200 -13.15 -14.00 -15.55
CA ARG A 200 -13.83 -14.05 -16.86
C ARG A 200 -12.87 -13.72 -17.99
N GLU A 201 -13.18 -14.22 -19.19
CA GLU A 201 -12.38 -13.95 -20.38
C GLU A 201 -12.42 -12.46 -20.69
N ILE A 202 -13.64 -11.89 -20.76
CA ILE A 202 -13.90 -10.48 -20.99
C ILE A 202 -14.88 -9.95 -19.95
N VAL A 203 -14.62 -8.75 -19.42
CA VAL A 203 -15.57 -7.98 -18.59
C VAL A 203 -16.02 -6.74 -19.35
N TYR A 204 -17.32 -6.60 -19.62
CA TYR A 204 -17.88 -5.47 -20.35
C TYR A 204 -18.37 -4.36 -19.40
N ALA A 205 -18.23 -3.10 -19.82
CA ALA A 205 -18.79 -1.95 -19.11
C ALA A 205 -20.34 -1.97 -19.10
N PRO A 206 -21.02 -1.31 -18.15
CA PRO A 206 -22.48 -1.25 -18.13
C PRO A 206 -23.03 -0.50 -19.34
N ILE A 207 -24.30 -0.77 -19.69
CA ILE A 207 -25.01 -0.12 -20.81
C ILE A 207 -26.40 0.38 -20.42
N GLN A 208 -26.68 0.35 -19.12
CA GLN A 208 -27.90 0.83 -18.52
C GLN A 208 -27.59 1.24 -17.08
N PHE A 209 -28.35 2.21 -16.61
CA PHE A 209 -28.28 2.66 -15.22
C PHE A 209 -29.68 2.77 -14.62
N GLY A 210 -29.75 2.75 -13.30
CA GLY A 210 -30.99 2.78 -12.52
C GLY A 210 -31.50 1.42 -12.04
N GLY A 211 -31.01 0.30 -12.59
CA GLY A 211 -31.34 -1.02 -12.05
C GLY A 211 -31.44 -2.14 -13.06
N MET A 212 -31.72 -3.35 -12.57
CA MET A 212 -32.07 -4.53 -13.36
C MET A 212 -32.86 -5.54 -12.52
N ALA A 213 -33.24 -6.68 -13.11
CA ALA A 213 -34.09 -7.73 -12.50
C ALA A 213 -33.72 -8.25 -11.09
N TYR A 214 -32.51 -8.01 -10.58
CA TYR A 214 -32.01 -8.44 -9.27
C TYR A 214 -31.92 -7.30 -8.24
N GLY A 215 -32.24 -6.08 -8.66
CA GLY A 215 -32.24 -4.90 -7.81
C GLY A 215 -32.27 -3.61 -8.62
N TYR A 216 -33.06 -2.64 -8.17
CA TYR A 216 -33.15 -1.31 -8.77
C TYR A 216 -32.64 -0.26 -7.81
N PHE A 217 -31.99 0.76 -8.35
CA PHE A 217 -31.48 1.88 -7.55
C PHE A 217 -32.64 2.66 -6.96
N GLN A 218 -32.48 3.10 -5.71
CA GLN A 218 -33.47 3.92 -5.02
C GLN A 218 -32.77 5.18 -4.51
N GLY A 219 -33.04 6.30 -5.18
CA GLY A 219 -32.30 7.53 -4.92
C GLY A 219 -32.30 8.50 -6.09
N LEU A 220 -31.40 9.48 -6.03
CA LEU A 220 -31.11 10.43 -7.11
C LEU A 220 -29.77 10.10 -7.76
N MET A 221 -29.67 10.31 -9.07
CA MET A 221 -28.46 10.14 -9.87
C MET A 221 -28.28 11.33 -10.80
N ASP A 222 -27.03 11.78 -10.94
CA ASP A 222 -26.62 12.96 -11.70
C ASP A 222 -25.24 12.67 -12.35
N ASP A 223 -24.93 13.35 -13.45
CA ASP A 223 -23.61 13.38 -14.09
C ASP A 223 -23.00 11.99 -14.43
N VAL A 224 -23.78 11.15 -15.10
CA VAL A 224 -23.41 9.77 -15.45
C VAL A 224 -22.36 9.76 -16.55
N ARG A 225 -21.26 9.02 -16.36
CA ARG A 225 -20.15 8.93 -17.34
C ARG A 225 -19.65 7.51 -17.56
N ILE A 226 -19.22 7.22 -18.79
CA ILE A 226 -18.53 5.99 -19.20
C ILE A 226 -17.35 6.34 -20.11
N TYR A 227 -16.16 5.82 -19.81
CA TYR A 227 -14.91 5.99 -20.56
C TYR A 227 -14.38 4.62 -21.03
N ASN A 228 -13.69 4.60 -22.17
CA ASN A 228 -13.07 3.38 -22.72
C ASN A 228 -11.64 3.11 -22.22
N ARG A 229 -11.25 3.77 -21.13
CA ARG A 229 -9.94 3.61 -20.49
C ARG A 229 -10.06 3.71 -18.98
N ALA A 230 -8.99 3.32 -18.29
CA ALA A 230 -8.81 3.63 -16.89
C ALA A 230 -8.50 5.12 -16.72
N LEU A 231 -9.24 5.79 -15.82
CA LEU A 231 -8.92 7.14 -15.39
C LEU A 231 -7.87 7.11 -14.28
N THR A 232 -6.98 8.10 -14.29
CA THR A 232 -6.06 8.33 -13.17
C THR A 232 -6.81 8.91 -11.96
N PRO A 233 -6.29 8.76 -10.73
CA PRO A 233 -6.88 9.40 -9.55
C PRO A 233 -7.12 10.91 -9.71
N GLN A 234 -6.22 11.61 -10.41
CA GLN A 234 -6.36 13.04 -10.70
C GLN A 234 -7.55 13.33 -11.62
N GLU A 235 -7.72 12.56 -12.68
CA GLU A 235 -8.85 12.72 -13.60
C GLU A 235 -10.19 12.44 -12.93
N VAL A 236 -10.25 11.43 -12.05
CA VAL A 236 -11.45 11.15 -11.25
C VAL A 236 -11.80 12.33 -10.34
N ARG A 237 -10.81 13.02 -9.75
CA ARG A 237 -11.02 14.24 -8.94
C ARG A 237 -11.49 15.42 -9.78
N ILE A 238 -10.92 15.61 -10.96
CA ILE A 238 -11.32 16.67 -11.90
C ILE A 238 -12.79 16.51 -12.30
N ILE A 239 -13.19 15.27 -12.60
CA ILE A 239 -14.57 14.91 -12.94
C ILE A 239 -15.51 15.15 -11.76
N MET A 240 -15.14 14.69 -10.56
CA MET A 240 -15.91 14.88 -9.34
C MET A 240 -16.21 16.36 -9.07
N THR A 241 -15.19 17.21 -9.19
CA THR A 241 -15.31 18.65 -8.89
C THR A 241 -15.96 19.48 -10.01
N GLY A 242 -16.32 18.88 -11.16
CA GLY A 242 -16.81 19.62 -12.32
C GLY A 242 -15.77 20.61 -12.88
N TYR A 243 -14.49 20.34 -12.61
CA TYR A 243 -13.41 21.30 -12.78
C TYR A 243 -13.18 21.64 -14.26
N THR A 244 -13.38 22.91 -14.62
CA THR A 244 -13.31 23.39 -16.01
C THR A 244 -11.89 23.63 -16.54
N GLY A 245 -10.85 23.32 -15.76
CA GLY A 245 -9.45 23.58 -16.14
C GLY A 245 -8.95 25.00 -15.88
N LYS A 246 -9.75 25.85 -15.23
CA LYS A 246 -9.54 27.32 -15.15
C LYS A 246 -9.10 27.84 -13.78
N THR A 247 -9.34 27.10 -12.70
CA THR A 247 -9.05 27.53 -11.32
C THR A 247 -7.99 26.64 -10.67
N ALA A 248 -7.52 26.96 -9.48
CA ALA A 248 -6.68 26.03 -8.73
C ALA A 248 -7.52 24.84 -8.22
N PHE A 249 -6.91 23.68 -7.99
CA PHE A 249 -7.59 22.52 -7.43
C PHE A 249 -6.66 21.68 -6.53
N ASN A 250 -7.21 20.63 -5.91
CA ASN A 250 -6.47 19.69 -5.06
C ASN A 250 -5.67 20.40 -3.93
N PRO A 251 -6.34 21.16 -3.05
CA PRO A 251 -5.68 21.89 -1.99
C PRO A 251 -4.94 20.95 -1.02
N GLN A 252 -3.81 21.40 -0.53
CA GLN A 252 -3.06 20.83 0.58
C GLN A 252 -2.75 21.96 1.58
N PRO A 253 -3.25 21.91 2.82
CA PRO A 253 -4.17 20.91 3.38
C PRO A 253 -5.44 20.73 2.55
N ALA A 254 -6.01 19.53 2.62
CA ALA A 254 -7.31 19.28 2.03
C ALA A 254 -8.35 20.27 2.57
N ASP A 255 -9.38 20.55 1.77
CA ASP A 255 -10.46 21.42 2.21
C ASP A 255 -11.15 20.83 3.46
N GLU A 256 -11.48 21.71 4.41
CA GLU A 256 -12.01 21.43 5.74
C GLU A 256 -11.12 20.51 6.61
N ALA A 257 -9.85 20.32 6.25
CA ALA A 257 -8.93 19.51 7.06
C ALA A 257 -8.83 20.05 8.48
N VAL A 258 -8.88 19.16 9.47
CA VAL A 258 -8.67 19.47 10.88
C VAL A 258 -7.30 18.98 11.33
N ASP A 259 -6.85 19.48 12.49
CA ASP A 259 -5.57 19.10 13.10
C ASP A 259 -4.35 19.39 12.22
N VAL A 260 -4.37 20.52 11.50
CA VAL A 260 -3.28 20.94 10.63
C VAL A 260 -2.16 21.62 11.43
N ALA A 261 -0.90 21.31 11.11
CA ALA A 261 0.27 21.94 11.73
C ALA A 261 0.29 23.46 11.47
N ARG A 262 0.77 24.23 12.45
CA ARG A 262 0.73 25.71 12.36
C ARG A 262 1.78 26.31 11.44
N ASP A 263 2.78 25.52 11.04
CA ASP A 263 3.81 25.85 10.06
C ASP A 263 3.52 25.22 8.68
N VAL A 264 2.25 24.93 8.41
CA VAL A 264 1.78 24.33 7.15
C VAL A 264 2.22 25.10 5.92
N VAL A 265 2.61 24.37 4.88
CA VAL A 265 2.80 24.91 3.53
C VAL A 265 1.54 24.63 2.73
N LEU A 266 0.89 25.69 2.26
CA LEU A 266 -0.26 25.59 1.36
C LEU A 266 0.24 25.15 -0.01
N ARG A 267 -0.35 24.12 -0.62
CA ARG A 267 -0.03 23.65 -1.98
C ARG A 267 -1.30 23.38 -2.75
N TRP A 268 -1.24 23.50 -4.06
CA TRP A 268 -2.38 23.26 -4.93
C TRP A 268 -1.92 22.93 -6.34
N ASP A 269 -2.77 22.24 -7.09
CA ASP A 269 -2.55 22.00 -8.50
C ASP A 269 -2.98 23.22 -9.35
N PRO A 270 -2.16 23.64 -10.34
CA PRO A 270 -2.45 24.76 -11.25
C PRO A 270 -3.76 24.63 -12.01
N ALA A 271 -4.30 25.78 -12.44
CA ALA A 271 -5.07 25.79 -13.69
C ALA A 271 -4.20 25.51 -14.91
N LYS A 272 -4.75 24.78 -15.89
CA LYS A 272 -4.02 24.32 -17.10
C LYS A 272 -3.41 25.48 -17.90
N ALA A 273 -4.10 26.61 -17.97
CA ALA A 273 -3.68 27.78 -18.75
C ALA A 273 -2.92 28.84 -17.92
N ALA A 274 -2.78 28.61 -16.61
CA ALA A 274 -2.22 29.61 -15.72
C ALA A 274 -0.70 29.60 -15.70
N THR A 275 -0.13 30.81 -15.63
CA THR A 275 1.31 31.04 -15.53
C THR A 275 1.70 31.72 -14.23
N THR A 276 0.77 32.43 -13.60
CA THR A 276 0.97 33.09 -12.31
C THR A 276 -0.32 33.06 -11.49
N ARG A 277 -0.21 33.34 -10.18
CA ARG A 277 -1.27 33.13 -9.19
C ARG A 277 -1.30 34.22 -8.13
N ASP A 278 -2.48 34.52 -7.61
CA ASP A 278 -2.65 35.33 -6.41
C ASP A 278 -3.14 34.45 -5.26
N VAL A 279 -2.56 34.63 -4.06
CA VAL A 279 -2.88 33.86 -2.85
C VAL A 279 -3.60 34.75 -1.86
N TYR A 280 -4.82 34.38 -1.50
CA TYR A 280 -5.64 35.02 -0.47
C TYR A 280 -5.73 34.09 0.74
N PHE A 281 -5.55 34.62 1.94
CA PHE A 281 -5.51 33.85 3.19
C PHE A 281 -5.95 34.71 4.38
N GLY A 282 -6.83 34.17 5.23
CA GLY A 282 -7.33 34.89 6.41
C GLY A 282 -8.26 34.03 7.28
N THR A 283 -8.80 34.59 8.35
CA THR A 283 -9.70 33.88 9.30
C THR A 283 -11.19 34.17 9.07
N ALA A 284 -11.53 35.04 8.12
CA ALA A 284 -12.89 35.38 7.76
C ALA A 284 -13.20 34.93 6.32
N PHE A 285 -14.17 34.03 6.17
CA PHE A 285 -14.60 33.51 4.87
C PHE A 285 -14.98 34.63 3.90
N ASP A 286 -15.83 35.57 4.35
CA ASP A 286 -16.33 36.66 3.50
C ASP A 286 -15.18 37.54 2.97
N ASP A 287 -14.19 37.84 3.80
CA ASP A 287 -13.03 38.65 3.39
C ASP A 287 -12.21 37.92 2.33
N VAL A 288 -11.94 36.63 2.52
CA VAL A 288 -11.20 35.80 1.56
C VAL A 288 -12.00 35.59 0.27
N ASN A 289 -13.31 35.44 0.36
CA ASN A 289 -14.17 35.28 -0.81
C ASN A 289 -14.32 36.59 -1.61
N ASP A 290 -14.44 37.74 -0.96
CA ASP A 290 -14.77 39.00 -1.65
C ASP A 290 -13.53 39.80 -2.09
N ALA A 291 -12.34 39.45 -1.58
CA ALA A 291 -11.10 40.12 -1.92
C ALA A 291 -10.75 40.03 -3.42
N SER A 292 -10.06 41.06 -3.91
CA SER A 292 -9.46 41.13 -5.26
C SER A 292 -8.20 42.00 -5.23
N ARG A 293 -7.40 42.02 -6.30
CA ARG A 293 -6.26 42.96 -6.42
C ARG A 293 -6.65 44.44 -6.16
N ALA A 294 -7.86 44.84 -6.58
CA ALA A 294 -8.33 46.22 -6.41
C ALA A 294 -8.85 46.52 -5.00
N ASN A 295 -9.32 45.50 -4.30
CA ASN A 295 -9.78 45.56 -2.92
C ASN A 295 -9.30 44.32 -2.17
N PRO A 296 -8.06 44.31 -1.65
CA PRO A 296 -7.44 43.11 -1.11
C PRO A 296 -7.99 42.69 0.25
N MET A 297 -8.81 43.52 0.91
CA MET A 297 -9.44 43.26 2.22
C MET A 297 -8.48 42.82 3.34
N GLY A 298 -7.17 43.02 3.17
CA GLY A 298 -6.14 42.59 4.10
C GLY A 298 -5.73 41.12 4.00
N VAL A 299 -6.30 40.36 3.06
CA VAL A 299 -6.10 38.91 2.92
C VAL A 299 -5.28 38.50 1.69
N LEU A 300 -5.01 39.40 0.74
CA LEU A 300 -4.10 39.13 -0.38
C LEU A 300 -2.64 39.11 0.10
N LEU A 301 -2.04 37.93 0.23
CA LEU A 301 -0.69 37.75 0.77
C LEU A 301 0.39 37.62 -0.31
N SER A 302 0.05 37.05 -1.48
CA SER A 302 0.98 36.91 -2.61
C SER A 302 0.27 37.28 -3.91
N GLN A 303 0.96 37.98 -4.81
CA GLN A 303 0.41 38.43 -6.09
C GLN A 303 1.35 38.07 -7.24
N GLY A 304 0.84 37.36 -8.25
CA GLY A 304 1.57 36.98 -9.46
C GLY A 304 2.70 35.96 -9.25
N GLN A 305 2.55 35.07 -8.26
CA GLN A 305 3.49 33.99 -7.96
C GLN A 305 3.47 32.90 -9.04
N ALA A 306 4.61 32.30 -9.38
CA ALA A 306 4.67 31.19 -10.35
C ALA A 306 4.57 29.81 -9.66
N GLU A 307 5.07 29.73 -8.44
CA GLU A 307 5.10 28.55 -7.60
C GLU A 307 3.70 28.11 -7.20
N THR A 308 3.54 26.81 -7.01
CA THR A 308 2.26 26.15 -6.65
C THR A 308 2.14 25.87 -5.15
N ALA A 309 2.94 26.60 -4.37
CA ALA A 309 3.04 26.45 -2.93
C ALA A 309 3.23 27.82 -2.27
N TYR A 310 2.68 28.01 -1.08
CA TYR A 310 2.81 29.23 -0.29
C TYR A 310 2.96 28.89 1.19
N THR A 311 4.00 29.41 1.82
CA THR A 311 4.22 29.26 3.27
C THR A 311 3.74 30.54 3.96
N PRO A 312 2.74 30.47 4.86
CA PRO A 312 2.36 31.61 5.71
C PRO A 312 3.59 32.15 6.47
N PRO A 313 3.78 33.48 6.52
CA PRO A 313 5.00 34.08 7.07
C PRO A 313 5.10 33.98 8.60
N ASP A 314 3.97 33.83 9.28
CA ASP A 314 3.86 33.73 10.73
C ASP A 314 3.31 32.35 11.12
N MET A 315 3.70 31.87 12.30
CA MET A 315 3.12 30.66 12.89
C MET A 315 1.63 30.90 13.15
N LEU A 316 0.78 30.03 12.62
CA LEU A 316 -0.67 30.17 12.77
C LEU A 316 -1.10 29.99 14.25
N ASP A 317 -2.27 30.52 14.59
CA ASP A 317 -2.90 30.34 15.91
C ASP A 317 -3.45 28.91 16.11
N PHE A 318 -3.62 28.49 17.36
CA PHE A 318 -4.20 27.18 17.72
C PHE A 318 -5.70 27.10 17.50
N GLY A 319 -6.19 25.91 17.12
CA GLY A 319 -7.63 25.61 17.01
C GLY A 319 -8.40 26.62 16.16
N THR A 320 -7.72 27.26 15.22
CA THR A 320 -8.24 28.39 14.45
C THR A 320 -8.48 27.93 13.03
N THR A 321 -9.68 28.19 12.52
CA THR A 321 -10.03 27.94 11.13
C THR A 321 -9.52 29.08 10.26
N TYR A 322 -8.73 28.73 9.24
CA TYR A 322 -8.26 29.64 8.21
C TYR A 322 -8.93 29.31 6.89
N TYR A 323 -9.24 30.36 6.13
CA TYR A 323 -9.79 30.30 4.78
C TYR A 323 -8.73 30.80 3.81
N TRP A 324 -8.66 30.17 2.64
CA TRP A 324 -7.71 30.53 1.61
C TRP A 324 -8.24 30.26 0.21
N ARG A 325 -7.75 31.03 -0.75
CA ARG A 325 -8.22 31.01 -2.14
C ARG A 325 -7.06 31.33 -3.05
N ILE A 326 -7.01 30.64 -4.19
CA ILE A 326 -6.05 30.92 -5.24
C ILE A 326 -6.78 31.46 -6.47
N ASP A 327 -6.40 32.65 -6.92
CA ASP A 327 -6.82 33.13 -8.23
C ASP A 327 -5.74 32.80 -9.27
N GLU A 328 -6.11 32.11 -10.34
CA GLU A 328 -5.20 31.66 -11.40
C GLU A 328 -5.18 32.66 -12.56
N ILE A 329 -4.00 32.99 -13.09
CA ILE A 329 -3.81 34.01 -14.12
C ILE A 329 -3.20 33.43 -15.40
N ASN A 330 -3.91 33.60 -16.52
CA ASN A 330 -3.46 33.12 -17.83
C ASN A 330 -2.19 33.81 -18.33
N ALA A 331 -1.46 33.11 -19.22
CA ALA A 331 -0.33 33.67 -19.94
C ALA A 331 -0.72 34.95 -20.73
N PRO A 332 0.21 35.90 -20.94
CA PRO A 332 0.02 36.98 -21.89
C PRO A 332 -0.29 36.45 -23.31
N PRO A 333 -1.11 37.15 -24.11
CA PRO A 333 -1.70 38.47 -23.85
C PRO A 333 -3.05 38.44 -23.12
N ASP A 334 -3.60 37.26 -22.81
CA ASP A 334 -4.93 37.12 -22.20
C ASP A 334 -4.93 37.68 -20.77
N SER A 335 -4.01 37.19 -19.92
CA SER A 335 -3.84 37.67 -18.53
C SER A 335 -5.14 37.75 -17.71
N THR A 336 -6.18 37.02 -18.14
CA THR A 336 -7.45 36.89 -17.42
C THR A 336 -7.20 36.22 -16.08
N ILE A 337 -7.84 36.77 -15.04
CA ILE A 337 -7.80 36.25 -13.68
C ILE A 337 -9.06 35.40 -13.47
N PHE A 338 -8.87 34.13 -13.15
CA PHE A 338 -9.92 33.22 -12.74
C PHE A 338 -9.93 33.11 -11.23
N LYS A 339 -11.00 33.60 -10.61
CA LYS A 339 -11.20 33.48 -9.17
C LYS A 339 -11.41 32.00 -8.82
N GLY A 340 -10.60 31.48 -7.89
CA GLY A 340 -10.72 30.10 -7.41
C GLY A 340 -11.77 29.93 -6.31
N ASP A 341 -11.96 28.68 -5.91
CA ASP A 341 -12.81 28.32 -4.78
C ASP A 341 -12.11 28.65 -3.45
N VAL A 342 -12.92 28.90 -2.42
CA VAL A 342 -12.41 29.18 -1.07
C VAL A 342 -12.35 27.86 -0.31
N TRP A 343 -11.14 27.47 0.08
CA TRP A 343 -10.88 26.31 0.92
C TRP A 343 -10.64 26.72 2.37
N SER A 344 -10.77 25.79 3.28
CA SER A 344 -10.52 26.00 4.70
C SER A 344 -9.72 24.87 5.34
N PHE A 345 -9.10 25.15 6.48
CA PHE A 345 -8.58 24.14 7.38
C PHE A 345 -8.55 24.68 8.81
N THR A 346 -8.58 23.79 9.79
CA THR A 346 -8.45 24.13 11.22
C THR A 346 -7.13 23.62 11.74
N THR A 347 -6.35 24.53 12.33
CA THR A 347 -5.08 24.18 12.96
C THR A 347 -5.28 23.31 14.19
N GLU A 348 -4.25 22.53 14.53
CA GLU A 348 -4.19 21.72 15.74
C GLU A 348 -4.64 22.48 17.01
N PRO A 349 -5.30 21.82 17.98
CA PRO A 349 -5.62 22.43 19.27
C PRO A 349 -4.38 22.58 20.16
N VAL A 350 -4.53 23.33 21.27
CA VAL A 350 -3.45 23.48 22.27
C VAL A 350 -3.10 22.14 22.92
N GLY A 351 -4.12 21.34 23.24
CA GLY A 351 -3.99 20.03 23.87
C GLY A 351 -5.09 19.06 23.42
N TYR A 352 -4.85 17.78 23.65
CA TYR A 352 -5.72 16.68 23.21
C TYR A 352 -6.26 15.93 24.41
N PRO A 353 -7.45 15.32 24.32
CA PRO A 353 -7.96 14.47 25.39
C PRO A 353 -7.04 13.25 25.58
N ILE A 354 -6.86 12.84 26.83
CA ILE A 354 -6.20 11.58 27.18
C ILE A 354 -7.23 10.46 27.09
N GLU A 355 -6.94 9.45 26.29
CA GLU A 355 -7.77 8.26 26.14
C GLU A 355 -7.31 7.13 27.05
N GLY A 356 -8.15 6.09 27.20
CA GLY A 356 -7.78 4.88 27.96
C GLY A 356 -7.56 5.11 29.45
N VAL A 357 -8.14 6.17 30.03
CA VAL A 357 -8.00 6.51 31.45
C VAL A 357 -8.63 5.43 32.33
N VAL A 358 -7.88 4.94 33.32
CA VAL A 358 -8.37 3.95 34.28
C VAL A 358 -8.77 4.66 35.58
N ALA A 359 -10.04 4.56 35.96
CA ALA A 359 -10.57 5.18 37.17
C ALA A 359 -10.76 4.17 38.32
N THR A 360 -10.32 4.53 39.53
CA THR A 360 -10.46 3.74 40.76
C THR A 360 -10.84 4.63 41.94
N SER A 361 -11.48 4.09 42.97
CA SER A 361 -11.82 4.85 44.19
C SER A 361 -11.66 3.98 45.44
N ASN A 362 -11.33 4.61 46.57
CA ASN A 362 -11.31 3.95 47.89
C ASN A 362 -12.69 3.92 48.58
N GLY A 363 -13.72 4.53 47.99
CA GLY A 363 -15.08 4.57 48.54
C GLY A 363 -15.86 3.27 48.33
N ASN A 364 -16.94 3.10 49.09
CA ASN A 364 -17.90 2.01 48.88
C ASN A 364 -18.95 2.45 47.85
N PHE A 365 -19.13 1.69 46.78
CA PHE A 365 -20.08 1.97 45.70
C PHE A 365 -20.79 0.69 45.23
N GLU A 366 -21.94 0.87 44.60
CA GLU A 366 -22.65 -0.23 43.94
C GLU A 366 -21.98 -0.56 42.59
N PRO A 367 -21.99 -1.83 42.13
CA PRO A 367 -21.31 -2.21 40.89
C PRO A 367 -21.71 -1.40 39.64
N ALA A 368 -22.97 -0.95 39.59
CA ALA A 368 -23.50 -0.16 38.48
C ALA A 368 -23.14 1.34 38.54
N ALA A 369 -22.59 1.83 39.66
CA ALA A 369 -22.20 3.23 39.87
C ALA A 369 -20.69 3.34 40.19
N GLY A 370 -19.88 2.54 39.49
CA GLY A 370 -18.44 2.43 39.70
C GLY A 370 -17.65 3.61 39.10
N PRO A 371 -16.39 3.80 39.52
CA PRO A 371 -15.56 4.94 39.10
C PRO A 371 -15.30 4.98 37.59
N GLN A 372 -15.35 3.82 36.91
CA GLN A 372 -15.20 3.74 35.45
C GLN A 372 -16.25 4.56 34.68
N ASN A 373 -17.41 4.82 35.28
CA ASN A 373 -18.46 5.65 34.68
C ASN A 373 -18.02 7.10 34.46
N THR A 374 -16.93 7.53 35.13
CA THR A 374 -16.44 8.90 35.01
C THR A 374 -15.51 9.15 33.81
N VAL A 375 -15.18 8.12 33.04
CA VAL A 375 -14.19 8.20 31.94
C VAL A 375 -14.56 7.36 30.72
N ASN A 376 -15.71 6.69 30.75
CA ASN A 376 -16.16 5.79 29.69
C ASN A 376 -17.25 6.40 28.81
N GLY A 377 -17.55 7.70 28.98
CA GLY A 377 -18.60 8.40 28.25
C GLY A 377 -20.01 7.98 28.61
N SER A 378 -20.19 7.25 29.71
CA SER A 378 -21.51 6.82 30.16
C SER A 378 -22.40 8.04 30.41
N GLY A 379 -23.59 8.07 29.81
CA GLY A 379 -24.51 9.19 29.93
C GLY A 379 -24.19 10.42 29.07
N LEU A 380 -23.06 10.47 28.35
CA LEU A 380 -22.78 11.53 27.37
C LEU A 380 -23.49 11.26 26.04
N ASN A 381 -24.01 12.33 25.43
CA ASN A 381 -24.48 12.31 24.04
C ASN A 381 -23.39 12.79 23.05
N ALA A 382 -23.71 12.86 21.76
CA ALA A 382 -22.77 13.30 20.72
C ALA A 382 -22.29 14.76 20.85
N ASP A 383 -22.99 15.58 21.65
CA ASP A 383 -22.67 16.98 21.90
C ASP A 383 -21.94 17.17 23.25
N ASP A 384 -21.44 16.09 23.87
CA ASP A 384 -20.82 16.09 25.20
C ASP A 384 -21.75 16.62 26.33
N LEU A 385 -23.06 16.36 26.20
CA LEU A 385 -24.06 16.67 27.22
C LEU A 385 -24.43 15.41 28.00
N HIS A 386 -24.32 15.50 29.33
CA HIS A 386 -24.52 14.37 30.24
C HIS A 386 -25.98 14.22 30.70
N SER A 387 -26.44 12.98 30.80
CA SER A 387 -27.76 12.55 31.28
C SER A 387 -28.00 12.85 32.77
N THR A 388 -29.21 12.56 33.25
CA THR A 388 -29.59 12.58 34.67
C THR A 388 -29.70 11.19 35.31
N GLU A 389 -29.37 10.12 34.58
CA GLU A 389 -29.58 8.75 35.02
C GLU A 389 -28.49 8.31 36.00
N SER A 390 -28.89 7.84 37.20
CA SER A 390 -27.91 7.51 38.26
C SER A 390 -26.97 6.36 37.92
N ALA A 391 -27.37 5.46 37.02
CA ALA A 391 -26.53 4.36 36.58
C ALA A 391 -25.38 4.82 35.67
N ASP A 392 -25.47 6.03 35.12
CA ASP A 392 -24.46 6.55 34.21
C ASP A 392 -23.29 7.20 34.95
N MET A 393 -23.34 7.31 36.28
CA MET A 393 -22.44 8.14 37.08
C MET A 393 -21.76 7.31 38.17
N TRP A 394 -20.68 7.85 38.74
CA TRP A 394 -20.07 7.30 39.94
C TRP A 394 -20.72 7.89 41.19
N LEU A 395 -21.01 7.04 42.20
CA LEU A 395 -21.50 7.46 43.50
C LEU A 395 -20.93 6.56 44.60
N ALA A 396 -20.29 7.17 45.60
CA ALA A 396 -19.66 6.43 46.69
C ALA A 396 -19.94 7.03 48.07
N MET A 397 -19.82 6.17 49.09
CA MET A 397 -19.74 6.57 50.49
C MET A 397 -18.28 6.49 50.97
N PRO A 398 -17.82 7.45 51.80
CA PRO A 398 -16.49 7.43 52.38
C PRO A 398 -16.31 6.22 53.32
N GLY A 399 -15.08 5.69 53.33
CA GLY A 399 -14.64 4.65 54.27
C GLY A 399 -14.10 5.24 55.58
N ALA A 400 -13.05 4.60 56.13
CA ALA A 400 -12.33 5.13 57.31
C ALA A 400 -11.33 6.24 56.94
N GLU A 401 -10.89 6.29 55.69
CA GLU A 401 -9.97 7.29 55.14
C GLU A 401 -10.74 8.35 54.34
N PRO A 402 -10.17 9.54 54.11
CA PRO A 402 -10.74 10.52 53.19
C PRO A 402 -11.05 9.89 51.83
N LEU A 403 -12.24 10.17 51.31
CA LEU A 403 -12.68 9.63 50.04
C LEU A 403 -11.86 10.26 48.91
N TYR A 404 -11.38 9.44 47.98
CA TYR A 404 -10.80 9.90 46.74
C TYR A 404 -11.25 9.06 45.56
N ILE A 405 -11.20 9.67 44.38
CA ILE A 405 -11.20 9.00 43.08
C ILE A 405 -9.87 9.28 42.40
N GLN A 406 -9.29 8.26 41.78
CA GLN A 406 -7.96 8.29 41.17
C GLN A 406 -8.06 7.83 39.72
N TYR A 407 -7.26 8.48 38.89
CA TYR A 407 -7.14 8.25 37.45
C TYR A 407 -5.70 7.86 37.14
N GLU A 408 -5.53 6.78 36.39
CA GLU A 408 -4.25 6.33 35.84
C GLU A 408 -4.25 6.48 34.33
N PHE A 409 -3.14 6.99 33.81
CA PHE A 409 -2.86 7.11 32.38
C PHE A 409 -1.86 6.04 31.94
N ASP A 410 -1.84 5.75 30.64
CA ASP A 410 -0.96 4.74 30.02
C ASP A 410 0.53 5.13 30.09
N ARG A 411 0.82 6.43 30.06
CA ARG A 411 2.17 6.99 30.13
C ARG A 411 2.20 8.31 30.89
N LEU A 412 3.40 8.91 30.97
CA LEU A 412 3.59 10.24 31.53
C LEU A 412 3.10 11.30 30.53
N TYR A 413 2.22 12.21 30.98
CA TYR A 413 1.71 13.33 30.18
C TYR A 413 2.07 14.66 30.81
N LYS A 414 2.25 15.69 29.97
CA LYS A 414 2.23 17.09 30.39
C LYS A 414 0.79 17.57 30.40
N LEU A 415 0.17 17.61 31.58
CA LEU A 415 -1.28 17.84 31.71
C LEU A 415 -1.65 19.29 31.43
N HIS A 416 -2.69 19.49 30.61
CA HIS A 416 -3.21 20.80 30.23
C HIS A 416 -4.39 21.18 31.14
N GLU A 417 -5.53 20.52 30.98
CA GLU A 417 -6.77 20.90 31.64
C GLU A 417 -7.60 19.66 32.02
N LEU A 418 -8.49 19.83 32.99
CA LEU A 418 -9.50 18.86 33.40
C LEU A 418 -10.89 19.49 33.25
N LEU A 419 -11.73 18.89 32.41
CA LEU A 419 -13.16 19.17 32.34
C LEU A 419 -13.92 18.28 33.31
N VAL A 420 -14.88 18.85 34.04
CA VAL A 420 -15.66 18.11 35.04
C VAL A 420 -17.15 18.28 34.79
N TRP A 421 -17.84 17.15 34.66
CA TRP A 421 -19.27 17.00 34.84
C TRP A 421 -19.52 16.44 36.23
N ASN A 422 -20.15 17.24 37.08
CA ASN A 422 -20.44 16.86 38.44
C ASN A 422 -21.71 15.99 38.52
N TYR A 423 -21.92 15.26 39.61
CA TYR A 423 -23.05 14.32 39.74
C TYR A 423 -24.41 14.97 39.46
N ASN A 424 -25.13 14.49 38.45
CA ASN A 424 -26.22 15.22 37.79
C ASN A 424 -27.61 14.56 37.88
N VAL A 425 -27.95 13.92 39.00
CA VAL A 425 -29.32 13.36 39.14
C VAL A 425 -30.39 14.47 39.15
N GLN A 426 -31.62 14.14 38.76
CA GLN A 426 -32.75 15.09 38.67
C GLN A 426 -33.03 15.87 39.98
N PHE A 427 -32.61 15.36 41.13
CA PHE A 427 -32.77 15.98 42.44
C PHE A 427 -31.48 16.57 43.02
N GLU A 428 -30.42 16.73 42.21
CA GLU A 428 -29.11 17.18 42.68
C GLU A 428 -29.15 18.52 43.46
N PRO A 429 -29.91 19.55 43.07
CA PRO A 429 -30.03 20.80 43.84
C PRO A 429 -30.54 20.62 45.27
N VAL A 430 -31.17 19.48 45.58
CA VAL A 430 -31.70 19.15 46.91
C VAL A 430 -30.84 18.13 47.64
N LEU A 431 -30.33 17.11 46.92
CA LEU A 431 -29.53 16.03 47.49
C LEU A 431 -28.08 16.45 47.71
N GLY A 432 -27.49 17.15 46.73
CA GLY A 432 -26.12 17.67 46.78
C GLY A 432 -25.06 16.58 46.82
N PHE A 433 -25.19 15.52 46.02
CA PHE A 433 -24.19 14.44 45.98
C PHE A 433 -22.95 14.82 45.19
N GLY A 434 -23.02 15.87 44.36
CA GLY A 434 -21.86 16.38 43.64
C GLY A 434 -20.74 16.85 44.56
N LEU A 435 -19.51 16.67 44.11
CA LEU A 435 -18.31 17.17 44.78
C LEU A 435 -18.33 18.70 44.83
N LYS A 436 -17.86 19.29 45.93
CA LYS A 436 -17.72 20.74 46.07
C LYS A 436 -16.26 21.12 46.23
N ASP A 437 -15.71 20.98 47.42
CA ASP A 437 -14.29 21.28 47.66
C ASP A 437 -13.46 20.01 47.41
N VAL A 438 -12.50 20.07 46.48
CA VAL A 438 -11.67 18.92 46.06
C VAL A 438 -10.20 19.34 46.06
N THR A 439 -9.34 18.54 46.68
CA THR A 439 -7.89 18.67 46.52
C THR A 439 -7.44 17.82 45.34
N ILE A 440 -6.75 18.44 44.39
CA ILE A 440 -6.17 17.75 43.22
C ILE A 440 -4.72 17.43 43.53
N GLU A 441 -4.36 16.16 43.38
CA GLU A 441 -3.01 15.66 43.59
C GLU A 441 -2.54 14.92 42.34
N TYR A 442 -1.25 14.95 42.05
CA TYR A 442 -0.66 14.27 40.91
C TYR A 442 0.55 13.44 41.30
N SER A 443 0.84 12.41 40.50
CA SER A 443 1.99 11.54 40.68
C SER A 443 2.52 11.02 39.35
N GLN A 444 3.83 10.78 39.28
CA GLN A 444 4.47 10.12 38.14
C GLN A 444 4.53 8.59 38.32
N ASN A 445 4.54 8.11 39.57
CA ASN A 445 4.79 6.71 39.91
C ASN A 445 3.67 6.04 40.72
N GLY A 446 2.63 6.80 41.10
CA GLY A 446 1.49 6.33 41.89
C GLY A 446 1.78 6.18 43.40
N ALA A 447 3.03 6.37 43.83
CA ALA A 447 3.46 6.26 45.22
C ALA A 447 3.70 7.62 45.87
N ASP A 448 4.37 8.53 45.16
CA ASP A 448 4.72 9.86 45.63
C ASP A 448 3.73 10.89 45.06
N TRP A 449 2.96 11.53 45.95
CA TRP A 449 1.88 12.43 45.57
C TRP A 449 2.22 13.88 45.92
N THR A 450 1.94 14.79 44.98
CA THR A 450 2.09 16.24 45.17
C THR A 450 0.74 16.91 44.99
N ALA A 451 0.36 17.77 45.93
CA ALA A 451 -0.86 18.57 45.81
C ALA A 451 -0.65 19.68 44.77
N LEU A 452 -1.53 19.73 43.76
CA LEU A 452 -1.63 20.83 42.82
C LEU A 452 -2.36 22.01 43.47
N GLY A 453 -3.45 21.72 44.20
CA GLY A 453 -4.22 22.73 44.92
C GLY A 453 -5.65 22.29 45.22
N ASP A 454 -6.38 23.16 45.91
CA ASP A 454 -7.80 22.98 46.20
C ASP A 454 -8.65 23.72 45.15
N VAL A 455 -9.69 23.06 44.66
CA VAL A 455 -10.61 23.57 43.63
C VAL A 455 -12.05 23.37 44.09
N GLU A 456 -12.90 24.37 43.88
CA GLU A 456 -14.35 24.24 44.06
C GLU A 456 -15.00 23.81 42.74
N PHE A 457 -15.67 22.66 42.71
CA PHE A 457 -16.45 22.19 41.56
C PHE A 457 -17.87 22.76 41.61
N ALA A 458 -18.34 23.25 40.47
CA ALA A 458 -19.70 23.76 40.33
C ALA A 458 -20.73 22.63 40.54
N GLN A 459 -21.86 22.96 41.17
CA GLN A 459 -22.97 22.01 41.30
C GLN A 459 -23.56 21.70 39.91
N ALA A 460 -23.99 20.45 39.69
CA ALA A 460 -24.63 20.05 38.45
C ALA A 460 -26.03 20.68 38.28
N THR A 461 -26.51 20.75 37.04
CA THR A 461 -27.74 21.48 36.70
C THR A 461 -29.03 20.69 36.91
N ALA A 462 -28.93 19.37 37.11
CA ALA A 462 -30.03 18.41 37.16
C ALA A 462 -30.89 18.37 35.89
N LYS A 463 -30.25 18.53 34.72
CA LYS A 463 -30.89 18.41 33.41
C LYS A 463 -30.17 17.41 32.54
N GLY A 464 -30.90 16.76 31.63
CA GLY A 464 -30.34 15.76 30.71
C GLY A 464 -29.50 16.35 29.56
N ASP A 465 -29.32 17.67 29.53
CA ASP A 465 -28.49 18.42 28.59
C ASP A 465 -27.30 19.10 29.30
N TYR A 466 -26.74 18.44 30.33
CA TYR A 466 -25.73 19.04 31.20
C TYR A 466 -24.33 19.01 30.58
N ALA A 467 -23.82 20.16 30.17
CA ALA A 467 -22.42 20.35 29.75
C ALA A 467 -21.47 20.50 30.95
N ALA A 468 -20.18 20.20 30.76
CA ALA A 468 -19.14 20.49 31.73
C ALA A 468 -19.19 21.97 32.11
N ASN A 469 -19.24 22.24 33.41
CA ASN A 469 -19.34 23.60 33.93
C ASN A 469 -18.21 23.95 34.89
N THR A 470 -17.22 23.07 35.01
CA THR A 470 -15.96 23.30 35.72
C THR A 470 -14.81 22.92 34.80
N VAL A 471 -13.88 23.86 34.61
CA VAL A 471 -12.60 23.66 33.91
C VAL A 471 -11.50 23.94 34.90
N VAL A 472 -10.55 23.03 35.01
CA VAL A 472 -9.41 23.13 35.91
C VAL A 472 -8.12 23.19 35.10
N ASP A 473 -7.33 24.24 35.28
CA ASP A 473 -5.96 24.33 34.75
C ASP A 473 -5.03 23.41 35.56
N LEU A 474 -4.41 22.45 34.87
CA LEU A 474 -3.47 21.49 35.46
C LEU A 474 -2.01 21.99 35.40
N GLN A 475 -1.79 23.23 34.95
CA GLN A 475 -0.53 23.98 35.03
C GLN A 475 0.65 23.30 34.33
N GLY A 476 0.41 22.43 33.35
CA GLY A 476 1.49 21.76 32.62
C GLY A 476 2.26 20.73 33.45
N VAL A 477 1.71 20.21 34.55
CA VAL A 477 2.42 19.25 35.41
C VAL A 477 2.62 17.91 34.69
N ALA A 478 3.81 17.33 34.86
CA ALA A 478 4.13 16.00 34.34
C ALA A 478 3.60 14.91 35.29
N ALA A 479 2.59 14.15 34.87
CA ALA A 479 1.95 13.13 35.69
C ALA A 479 1.44 11.93 34.88
N ARG A 480 1.43 10.77 35.52
CA ARG A 480 0.76 9.54 35.04
C ARG A 480 -0.50 9.23 35.87
N PHE A 481 -0.61 9.83 37.05
CA PHE A 481 -1.75 9.62 37.94
C PHE A 481 -2.29 10.96 38.44
N ILE A 482 -3.60 11.08 38.52
CA ILE A 482 -4.31 12.18 39.19
C ILE A 482 -5.22 11.60 40.26
N ARG A 483 -5.30 12.27 41.40
CA ARG A 483 -6.21 11.93 42.49
C ARG A 483 -7.02 13.16 42.87
N LEU A 484 -8.33 12.98 42.95
CA LEU A 484 -9.28 13.96 43.43
C LEU A 484 -9.69 13.55 44.84
N THR A 485 -9.11 14.20 45.83
CA THR A 485 -9.41 13.96 47.25
C THR A 485 -10.59 14.84 47.66
N VAL A 486 -11.68 14.22 48.11
CA VAL A 486 -12.95 14.88 48.41
C VAL A 486 -12.91 15.52 49.80
N ASN A 487 -12.99 16.85 49.85
CA ASN A 487 -13.06 17.61 51.09
C ASN A 487 -14.51 17.89 51.50
N SER A 488 -15.38 18.18 50.54
CA SER A 488 -16.80 18.44 50.78
C SER A 488 -17.67 18.15 49.54
N GLY A 489 -18.98 18.12 49.75
CA GLY A 489 -20.01 18.01 48.71
C GLY A 489 -21.06 19.09 48.90
N TRP A 490 -21.94 19.26 47.92
CA TRP A 490 -22.99 20.29 47.98
C TRP A 490 -24.07 20.01 49.03
N GLY A 491 -24.22 18.75 49.44
CA GLY A 491 -25.22 18.26 50.38
C GLY A 491 -24.65 17.70 51.68
N ALA A 492 -25.55 17.38 52.61
CA ALA A 492 -25.19 16.90 53.96
C ALA A 492 -25.40 15.38 54.15
N MET A 493 -25.68 14.63 53.07
CA MET A 493 -26.09 13.22 53.15
C MET A 493 -24.91 12.24 53.25
N GLY A 494 -23.67 12.70 53.11
CA GLY A 494 -22.45 11.87 53.26
C GLY A 494 -22.19 10.91 52.10
N GLN A 495 -22.80 11.16 50.93
CA GLN A 495 -22.51 10.49 49.66
C GLN A 495 -21.91 11.52 48.71
N PHE A 496 -21.01 11.04 47.84
CA PHE A 496 -20.25 11.87 46.92
C PHE A 496 -20.20 11.18 45.58
N GLY A 497 -20.42 11.92 44.50
CA GLY A 497 -20.45 11.37 43.16
C GLY A 497 -19.90 12.32 42.12
N LEU A 498 -19.68 11.77 40.94
CA LEU A 498 -19.20 12.49 39.77
C LEU A 498 -19.81 11.86 38.52
N SER A 499 -20.09 12.67 37.51
CA SER A 499 -20.65 12.19 36.24
C SER A 499 -19.53 11.73 35.31
N GLU A 500 -18.71 12.67 34.85
CA GLU A 500 -17.65 12.43 33.86
C GLU A 500 -16.50 13.41 34.10
N VAL A 501 -15.29 13.01 33.75
CA VAL A 501 -14.12 13.88 33.65
C VAL A 501 -13.38 13.64 32.36
N ARG A 502 -12.82 14.71 31.79
CA ARG A 502 -11.94 14.60 30.63
C ARG A 502 -10.64 15.33 30.91
N PHE A 503 -9.53 14.58 30.88
CA PHE A 503 -8.18 15.13 31.03
C PHE A 503 -7.61 15.46 29.66
N PHE A 504 -6.94 16.59 29.55
CA PHE A 504 -6.25 17.02 28.35
C PHE A 504 -4.75 17.10 28.60
N TYR A 505 -3.95 16.86 27.57
CA TYR A 505 -2.49 16.97 27.62
C TYR A 505 -1.93 17.83 26.49
N ILE A 506 -0.78 18.44 26.76
CA ILE A 506 0.03 19.15 25.76
C ILE A 506 0.95 18.12 25.08
N PRO A 507 0.93 17.98 23.75
CA PRO A 507 1.72 16.98 23.04
C PRO A 507 3.19 17.42 22.89
N VAL A 508 3.95 17.28 23.97
CA VAL A 508 5.35 17.73 24.07
C VAL A 508 6.37 16.78 23.44
N GLN A 509 5.96 15.58 23.05
CA GLN A 509 6.79 14.62 22.35
C GLN A 509 6.64 14.77 20.83
N ALA A 510 7.67 14.35 20.09
CA ALA A 510 7.56 14.20 18.64
C ALA A 510 6.52 13.13 18.28
N ARG A 511 5.75 13.37 17.22
CA ARG A 511 4.65 12.52 16.75
C ARG A 511 4.55 12.54 15.22
N GLU A 512 3.70 11.71 14.63
CA GLU A 512 3.48 11.65 13.17
C GLU A 512 4.78 11.55 12.35
N PRO A 513 5.56 10.47 12.54
CA PRO A 513 6.81 10.27 11.81
C PRO A 513 6.59 10.11 10.30
N GLN A 514 7.57 10.55 9.54
CA GLN A 514 7.74 10.32 8.11
C GLN A 514 9.20 9.92 7.87
N PRO A 515 9.52 8.73 7.32
CA PRO A 515 8.58 7.66 6.96
C PRO A 515 7.68 7.23 8.12
N ALA A 516 6.45 6.80 7.81
CA ALA A 516 5.50 6.33 8.82
C ALA A 516 6.09 5.15 9.60
N ASP A 517 5.66 4.98 10.86
CA ASP A 517 6.12 3.88 11.67
C ASP A 517 5.75 2.52 11.05
N GLY A 518 6.74 1.65 10.87
CA GLY A 518 6.62 0.38 10.17
C GLY A 518 6.58 0.49 8.64
N ALA A 519 6.87 1.66 8.06
CA ALA A 519 6.92 1.83 6.60
C ALA A 519 7.94 0.86 5.96
N VAL A 520 7.59 0.32 4.81
CA VAL A 520 8.45 -0.55 4.00
C VAL A 520 8.70 0.12 2.65
N ASP A 521 9.72 -0.34 1.93
CA ASP A 521 10.08 0.18 0.62
C ASP A 521 10.39 1.69 0.63
N VAL A 522 11.06 2.13 1.71
CA VAL A 522 11.47 3.52 1.87
C VAL A 522 12.71 3.80 1.03
N ASP A 523 12.68 4.87 0.25
CA ASP A 523 13.83 5.31 -0.54
C ASP A 523 15.06 5.56 0.37
N VAL A 524 16.21 5.01 0.00
CA VAL A 524 17.46 5.08 0.78
C VAL A 524 18.05 6.49 0.95
N GLN A 525 17.49 7.47 0.24
CA GLN A 525 17.80 8.90 0.36
C GLN A 525 16.72 9.69 1.11
N SER A 526 15.67 9.02 1.61
CA SER A 526 14.57 9.66 2.34
C SER A 526 15.07 10.43 3.56
N ALA A 527 14.59 11.67 3.69
CA ALA A 527 14.75 12.42 4.92
C ALA A 527 13.70 11.98 5.95
N LEU A 528 14.09 12.00 7.23
CA LEU A 528 13.20 11.78 8.34
C LEU A 528 12.52 13.11 8.67
N SER A 529 11.20 13.14 8.86
CA SER A 529 10.45 14.29 9.35
C SER A 529 9.37 13.88 10.32
N TRP A 530 8.91 14.81 11.15
CA TRP A 530 7.95 14.53 12.22
C TRP A 530 7.14 15.79 12.53
N ARG A 531 6.06 15.62 13.30
CA ARG A 531 5.41 16.72 14.00
C ARG A 531 6.13 16.95 15.34
N GLY A 532 6.70 18.15 15.48
CA GLY A 532 7.46 18.54 16.67
C GLY A 532 6.61 18.55 17.94
N GLY A 533 7.27 18.34 19.08
CA GLY A 533 6.67 18.53 20.38
C GLY A 533 6.25 19.99 20.60
N ARG A 534 5.14 20.23 21.30
CA ARG A 534 4.71 21.57 21.68
C ARG A 534 5.84 22.26 22.47
N ASP A 535 6.14 23.49 22.07
CA ASP A 535 7.20 24.34 22.64
C ASP A 535 8.62 23.80 22.51
N ALA A 536 8.83 22.76 21.68
CA ALA A 536 10.18 22.28 21.38
C ALA A 536 10.97 23.37 20.64
N VAL A 537 12.18 23.66 21.12
CA VAL A 537 13.12 24.60 20.50
C VAL A 537 14.16 23.90 19.63
N SER A 538 14.35 22.60 19.86
CA SER A 538 15.21 21.72 19.06
C SER A 538 14.84 20.26 19.30
N HIS A 539 15.42 19.38 18.50
CA HIS A 539 15.21 17.95 18.55
C HIS A 539 16.54 17.20 18.51
N GLU A 540 16.70 16.22 19.38
CA GLU A 540 17.79 15.24 19.32
C GLU A 540 17.28 13.99 18.61
N VAL A 541 17.94 13.62 17.51
CA VAL A 541 17.55 12.50 16.64
C VAL A 541 18.50 11.33 16.90
N TYR A 542 17.92 10.16 17.09
CA TYR A 542 18.63 8.89 17.27
C TYR A 542 18.24 7.95 16.15
N LEU A 543 19.20 7.17 15.64
CA LEU A 543 19.01 6.25 14.51
C LEU A 543 19.94 5.05 14.66
N GLY A 544 19.43 3.85 14.36
CA GLY A 544 20.23 2.62 14.37
C GLY A 544 19.44 1.43 13.82
N THR A 545 20.07 0.27 13.79
CA THR A 545 19.45 -1.00 13.36
C THR A 545 19.05 -1.89 14.55
N ASP A 546 19.21 -1.40 15.78
CA ASP A 546 18.83 -2.06 17.03
C ASP A 546 17.97 -1.10 17.86
N ALA A 547 16.70 -1.45 18.05
CA ALA A 547 15.72 -0.64 18.77
C ALA A 547 16.13 -0.39 20.24
N GLU A 548 16.85 -1.31 20.86
CA GLU A 548 17.25 -1.22 22.27
C GLU A 548 18.57 -0.45 22.47
N ALA A 549 19.26 -0.10 21.37
CA ALA A 549 20.60 0.49 21.40
C ALA A 549 20.78 1.62 20.38
N LEU A 550 19.81 2.54 20.31
CA LEU A 550 19.87 3.69 19.40
C LEU A 550 21.04 4.64 19.75
N ALA A 551 21.80 5.02 18.72
CA ALA A 551 22.89 5.99 18.84
C ALA A 551 22.42 7.40 18.43
N PRO A 552 22.97 8.47 19.04
CA PRO A 552 22.69 9.84 18.60
C PRO A 552 23.14 10.02 17.14
N ALA A 553 22.20 10.40 16.28
CA ALA A 553 22.45 10.70 14.87
C ALA A 553 22.77 12.18 14.67
N GLY A 554 22.01 13.08 15.31
CA GLY A 554 22.23 14.52 15.22
C GLY A 554 21.22 15.35 16.02
N ALA A 555 21.37 16.67 15.95
CA ALA A 555 20.41 17.62 16.55
C ALA A 555 20.00 18.67 15.53
N VAL A 556 18.70 19.00 15.47
CA VAL A 556 18.12 19.96 14.53
C VAL A 556 17.16 20.91 15.22
N SER A 557 17.03 22.13 14.71
CA SER A 557 16.05 23.11 15.20
C SER A 557 14.69 23.02 14.49
N GLY A 558 14.65 22.40 13.30
CA GLY A 558 13.42 22.12 12.57
C GLY A 558 12.91 20.70 12.84
N ASN A 559 11.93 20.27 12.04
CA ASN A 559 11.27 18.97 12.19
C ASN A 559 11.66 17.99 11.07
N THR A 560 12.88 18.12 10.55
CA THR A 560 13.41 17.29 9.47
C THR A 560 14.88 17.01 9.70
N TYR A 561 15.31 15.79 9.40
CA TYR A 561 16.67 15.31 9.52
C TYR A 561 17.01 14.40 8.34
N ALA A 562 18.07 14.72 7.59
CA ALA A 562 18.58 13.85 6.54
C ALA A 562 19.64 12.91 7.14
N PRO A 563 19.39 11.59 7.22
CA PRO A 563 20.30 10.65 7.87
C PRO A 563 21.58 10.37 7.07
N GLY A 564 21.62 10.78 5.79
CA GLY A 564 22.68 10.42 4.86
C GLY A 564 22.37 9.11 4.14
N ALA A 565 23.40 8.37 3.73
CA ALA A 565 23.22 7.11 3.02
C ALA A 565 22.71 6.01 3.96
N LEU A 566 21.50 5.53 3.69
CA LEU A 566 20.92 4.33 4.31
C LEU A 566 21.25 3.10 3.45
N ASN A 567 21.35 1.92 4.06
CA ASN A 567 21.58 0.68 3.31
C ASN A 567 20.25 0.11 2.78
N LEU A 568 20.30 -0.60 1.65
CA LEU A 568 19.16 -1.34 1.09
C LEU A 568 18.73 -2.49 2.01
N ALA A 569 17.48 -2.93 1.88
CA ALA A 569 16.88 -4.05 2.60
C ALA A 569 17.13 -4.04 4.12
N THR A 570 17.22 -2.85 4.73
CA THR A 570 17.63 -2.68 6.12
C THR A 570 16.52 -2.00 6.92
N THR A 571 16.13 -2.63 8.04
CA THR A 571 15.23 -2.00 9.01
C THR A 571 16.01 -1.06 9.93
N TYR A 572 15.61 0.20 9.94
CA TYR A 572 16.12 1.23 10.85
C TYR A 572 15.07 1.55 11.91
N TYR A 573 15.55 1.75 13.12
CA TYR A 573 14.80 2.28 14.25
C TYR A 573 15.29 3.67 14.56
N TRP A 574 14.38 4.57 14.90
CA TRP A 574 14.70 5.96 15.18
C TRP A 574 13.79 6.55 16.23
N GLN A 575 14.31 7.55 16.93
CA GLN A 575 13.62 8.25 18.01
C GLN A 575 13.97 9.74 17.92
N VAL A 576 13.00 10.58 18.23
CA VAL A 576 13.18 12.03 18.29
C VAL A 576 12.81 12.54 19.68
N ASN A 577 13.81 13.02 20.40
CA ASN A 577 13.62 13.64 21.71
C ASN A 577 13.41 15.13 21.53
N ALA A 578 12.26 15.62 22.00
CA ALA A 578 11.89 17.02 21.91
C ALA A 578 12.51 17.81 23.08
N MET A 579 13.30 18.83 22.74
CA MET A 579 14.01 19.64 23.73
C MET A 579 13.28 20.96 23.93
N GLN A 580 12.85 21.20 25.16
CA GLN A 580 12.42 22.51 25.64
C GLN A 580 13.60 23.21 26.32
N GLN A 581 13.41 24.44 26.82
CA GLN A 581 14.51 25.23 27.37
C GLN A 581 15.25 24.52 28.53
N ASP A 582 14.50 23.85 29.42
CA ASP A 582 15.04 23.16 30.60
C ASP A 582 14.55 21.69 30.75
N GLU A 583 13.77 21.16 29.78
CA GLU A 583 13.18 19.82 29.83
C GLU A 583 13.45 19.05 28.51
N SER A 584 13.64 17.73 28.62
CA SER A 584 13.69 16.79 27.48
C SER A 584 12.50 15.85 27.57
N TRP A 585 11.83 15.63 26.44
CA TRP A 585 10.71 14.72 26.30
C TRP A 585 11.04 13.65 25.26
N ASP A 586 11.29 12.44 25.75
CA ASP A 586 11.70 11.32 24.91
C ASP A 586 10.57 10.92 23.95
N GLY A 587 10.89 10.75 22.68
CA GLY A 587 9.92 10.33 21.66
C GLY A 587 9.57 8.84 21.75
N ALA A 588 8.56 8.41 20.99
CA ALA A 588 8.40 6.99 20.70
C ALA A 588 9.53 6.50 19.78
N ILE A 589 9.82 5.20 19.84
CA ILE A 589 10.71 4.56 18.88
C ILE A 589 9.86 4.15 17.68
N TRP A 590 10.25 4.64 16.51
CA TRP A 590 9.63 4.31 15.23
C TRP A 590 10.57 3.45 14.40
N SER A 591 10.03 2.76 13.41
CA SER A 591 10.79 1.91 12.49
C SER A 591 10.42 2.18 11.04
N PHE A 592 11.36 1.91 10.13
CA PHE A 592 11.07 1.76 8.70
C PHE A 592 12.09 0.81 8.06
N THR A 593 11.72 0.22 6.92
CA THR A 593 12.58 -0.66 6.13
C THR A 593 12.80 -0.02 4.76
N THR A 594 14.06 0.10 4.37
CA THR A 594 14.46 0.65 3.07
C THR A 594 14.10 -0.29 1.92
N GLN A 595 14.00 0.26 0.71
CA GLN A 595 13.81 -0.52 -0.52
C GLN A 595 14.84 -1.66 -0.65
N GLU A 596 14.44 -2.76 -1.28
CA GLU A 596 15.29 -3.95 -1.39
C GLU A 596 16.39 -3.79 -2.44
N HIS A 597 16.13 -3.00 -3.48
CA HIS A 597 17.03 -2.80 -4.60
C HIS A 597 16.93 -1.38 -5.16
N ILE A 598 17.93 -0.95 -5.93
CA ILE A 598 17.86 0.28 -6.73
C ILE A 598 17.64 -0.11 -8.19
N VAL A 599 16.61 0.44 -8.82
CA VAL A 599 16.32 0.21 -10.24
C VAL A 599 17.41 0.85 -11.09
N VAL A 600 18.08 0.05 -11.92
CA VAL A 600 19.00 0.50 -12.98
C VAL A 600 18.20 0.85 -14.22
N ASP A 601 17.34 -0.06 -14.66
CA ASP A 601 16.37 0.13 -15.73
C ASP A 601 15.25 -0.91 -15.57
N ASP A 602 14.01 -0.44 -15.49
CA ASP A 602 12.78 -1.25 -15.49
C ASP A 602 12.11 -1.27 -16.87
N PHE A 603 12.68 -0.59 -17.86
CA PHE A 603 12.18 -0.44 -19.22
C PHE A 603 10.83 0.28 -19.37
N GLU A 604 10.26 0.84 -18.29
CA GLU A 604 8.93 1.45 -18.31
C GLU A 604 8.90 2.87 -18.90
N SER A 605 10.07 3.53 -18.96
CA SER A 605 10.18 4.92 -19.41
C SER A 605 10.17 5.12 -20.93
N TYR A 606 10.36 4.05 -21.71
CA TYR A 606 10.48 4.11 -23.17
C TYR A 606 9.11 4.20 -23.87
N THR A 607 9.04 4.98 -24.95
CA THR A 607 7.81 5.17 -25.76
C THR A 607 8.04 4.82 -27.23
N ASP A 608 6.97 4.80 -28.03
CA ASP A 608 7.06 4.57 -29.49
C ASP A 608 7.45 5.85 -30.28
N ASN A 609 7.83 6.93 -29.60
CA ASN A 609 8.06 8.24 -30.21
C ASN A 609 9.50 8.41 -30.70
N ILE A 610 9.77 7.91 -31.92
CA ILE A 610 11.07 8.06 -32.59
C ILE A 610 11.48 9.54 -32.75
N ASP A 611 10.54 10.43 -33.10
CA ASP A 611 10.86 11.83 -33.39
C ASP A 611 11.33 12.60 -32.13
N ALA A 612 10.93 12.16 -30.94
CA ALA A 612 11.37 12.69 -29.67
C ALA A 612 12.65 12.03 -29.12
N GLY A 613 13.11 10.94 -29.73
CA GLY A 613 14.25 10.15 -29.24
C GLY A 613 13.95 9.39 -27.94
N GLU A 614 12.70 8.96 -27.76
CA GLU A 614 12.20 8.31 -26.54
C GLU A 614 12.12 6.79 -26.68
N THR A 615 12.65 6.21 -27.76
CA THR A 615 12.57 4.77 -28.00
C THR A 615 13.69 4.01 -27.29
N ILE A 616 13.46 2.72 -27.02
CA ILE A 616 14.41 1.89 -26.28
C ILE A 616 15.80 1.81 -26.93
N PHE A 617 15.90 1.83 -28.26
CA PHE A 617 17.17 1.78 -29.00
C PHE A 617 17.88 3.14 -29.12
N ASP A 618 17.22 4.25 -28.75
CA ASP A 618 17.90 5.54 -28.60
C ASP A 618 18.80 5.57 -27.36
N THR A 619 18.45 4.79 -26.32
CA THR A 619 19.20 4.66 -25.07
C THR A 619 20.10 3.42 -25.06
N TRP A 620 19.57 2.26 -25.43
CA TRP A 620 20.31 1.00 -25.52
C TRP A 620 20.86 0.79 -26.93
N ILE A 621 22.12 1.15 -27.10
CA ILE A 621 22.81 1.19 -28.40
C ILE A 621 23.16 -0.22 -28.87
N ASP A 622 22.63 -0.60 -30.04
CA ASP A 622 22.73 -1.93 -30.62
C ASP A 622 23.64 -2.01 -31.88
N GLY A 623 23.58 -3.15 -32.58
CA GLY A 623 24.37 -3.49 -33.75
C GLY A 623 24.30 -2.52 -34.92
N TRP A 624 23.26 -1.69 -35.01
CA TRP A 624 23.13 -0.67 -36.06
C TRP A 624 24.09 0.51 -35.84
N VAL A 625 24.48 0.74 -34.60
CA VAL A 625 25.36 1.85 -34.19
C VAL A 625 26.73 1.33 -33.74
N ASN A 626 26.76 0.21 -32.99
CA ASN A 626 27.99 -0.36 -32.43
C ASN A 626 28.63 -1.48 -33.28
N GLU A 627 28.09 -1.74 -34.48
CA GLU A 627 28.60 -2.71 -35.48
C GLU A 627 28.67 -4.17 -34.98
N THR A 628 27.77 -4.57 -34.07
CA THR A 628 27.64 -5.95 -33.58
C THR A 628 26.44 -6.69 -34.18
N GLY A 629 26.24 -7.96 -33.84
CA GLY A 629 25.09 -8.76 -34.29
C GLY A 629 23.78 -8.52 -33.53
N SER A 630 23.69 -7.51 -32.66
CA SER A 630 22.50 -7.26 -31.83
C SER A 630 21.43 -6.42 -32.53
N THR A 631 20.19 -6.57 -32.09
CA THR A 631 19.11 -5.59 -32.35
C THR A 631 18.28 -5.42 -31.09
N VAL A 632 18.11 -4.20 -30.61
CA VAL A 632 17.31 -3.86 -29.42
C VAL A 632 15.93 -3.40 -29.87
N GLY A 633 14.88 -3.94 -29.26
CA GLY A 633 13.51 -3.62 -29.62
C GLY A 633 13.02 -4.39 -30.84
N HIS A 634 11.70 -4.36 -31.04
CA HIS A 634 11.07 -4.80 -32.29
C HIS A 634 11.41 -3.83 -33.44
N LEU A 635 11.27 -4.28 -34.68
CA LEU A 635 11.51 -3.41 -35.86
C LEU A 635 10.36 -2.45 -36.16
N GLU A 636 9.20 -2.66 -35.54
CA GLU A 636 7.99 -1.87 -35.71
C GLU A 636 7.34 -1.67 -34.33
N ALA A 637 6.62 -0.56 -34.15
CA ALA A 637 5.94 -0.26 -32.90
C ALA A 637 4.85 -1.31 -32.56
N PRO A 638 4.66 -1.68 -31.28
CA PRO A 638 5.41 -1.18 -30.12
C PRO A 638 6.86 -1.66 -30.13
N PHE A 639 7.83 -0.79 -29.84
CA PHE A 639 9.25 -1.15 -29.95
C PHE A 639 9.73 -2.00 -28.77
N ALA A 640 9.15 -1.81 -27.58
CA ALA A 640 9.35 -2.69 -26.44
C ALA A 640 8.33 -3.86 -26.47
N GLU A 641 8.67 -4.97 -25.83
CA GLU A 641 7.82 -6.16 -25.74
C GLU A 641 6.76 -5.96 -24.64
N GLN A 642 5.48 -6.20 -24.91
CA GLN A 642 4.38 -5.90 -23.98
C GLN A 642 3.63 -7.15 -23.49
N ALA A 643 3.92 -8.33 -24.03
CA ALA A 643 3.29 -9.59 -23.66
C ALA A 643 4.21 -10.47 -22.79
N ILE A 644 5.51 -10.50 -23.07
CA ILE A 644 6.51 -11.21 -22.26
C ILE A 644 7.16 -10.19 -21.33
N VAL A 645 6.54 -9.98 -20.17
CA VAL A 645 6.92 -8.95 -19.19
C VAL A 645 7.07 -9.62 -17.81
N ARG A 646 8.06 -9.21 -17.02
CA ARG A 646 8.24 -9.68 -15.64
C ARG A 646 7.45 -8.80 -14.68
N SER A 647 7.63 -7.49 -14.79
CA SER A 647 6.93 -6.49 -13.99
C SER A 647 6.63 -5.24 -14.83
N GLY A 648 5.71 -4.39 -14.41
CA GLY A 648 5.33 -3.21 -15.20
C GLY A 648 4.52 -3.53 -16.46
N ARG A 649 4.79 -2.82 -17.55
CA ARG A 649 4.02 -2.82 -18.80
C ARG A 649 4.83 -3.37 -19.97
N GLN A 650 6.17 -3.35 -19.91
CA GLN A 650 7.00 -3.73 -21.04
C GLN A 650 8.39 -4.26 -20.64
N SER A 651 9.02 -5.03 -21.51
CA SER A 651 10.39 -5.54 -21.35
C SER A 651 11.23 -5.27 -22.60
N MET A 652 12.55 -5.42 -22.50
CA MET A 652 13.47 -5.27 -23.62
C MET A 652 13.65 -6.57 -24.39
N PRO A 653 13.17 -6.70 -25.65
CA PRO A 653 13.63 -7.78 -26.53
C PRO A 653 15.03 -7.45 -27.07
N LEU A 654 16.00 -8.33 -26.82
CA LEU A 654 17.35 -8.26 -27.37
C LEU A 654 17.59 -9.43 -28.32
N TYR A 655 17.59 -9.13 -29.61
CA TYR A 655 17.92 -10.08 -30.66
C TYR A 655 19.44 -10.21 -30.80
N TYR A 656 19.93 -11.42 -31.07
CA TYR A 656 21.33 -11.70 -31.42
C TYR A 656 21.42 -12.49 -32.72
N ASP A 657 22.39 -12.12 -33.57
CA ASP A 657 22.81 -12.87 -34.76
C ASP A 657 24.34 -13.02 -34.78
N ASN A 658 24.79 -14.15 -34.23
CA ASN A 658 26.20 -14.53 -34.23
C ASN A 658 26.59 -15.41 -35.42
N THR A 659 25.77 -15.53 -36.47
CA THR A 659 26.10 -16.34 -37.65
C THR A 659 27.19 -15.69 -38.51
N ALA A 660 27.11 -14.37 -38.66
CA ALA A 660 28.11 -13.54 -39.33
C ALA A 660 28.99 -12.78 -38.32
N ALA A 661 28.39 -12.21 -37.26
CA ALA A 661 29.09 -11.46 -36.22
C ALA A 661 29.75 -12.35 -35.17
N THR A 662 30.91 -11.96 -34.65
CA THR A 662 31.63 -12.72 -33.61
C THR A 662 30.96 -12.62 -32.23
N TYR A 663 30.15 -11.58 -32.03
CA TYR A 663 29.33 -11.37 -30.85
C TYR A 663 28.19 -10.39 -31.20
N SER A 664 27.16 -10.40 -30.36
CA SER A 664 26.04 -9.45 -30.38
C SER A 664 26.01 -8.74 -29.04
N GLU A 665 25.94 -7.41 -29.01
CA GLU A 665 26.00 -6.65 -27.75
C GLU A 665 25.15 -5.38 -27.86
N THR A 666 24.37 -5.10 -26.83
CA THR A 666 23.78 -3.78 -26.60
C THR A 666 24.52 -3.07 -25.48
N THR A 667 24.57 -1.74 -25.51
CA THR A 667 25.29 -0.93 -24.52
C THR A 667 24.53 0.35 -24.21
N VAL A 668 24.48 0.70 -22.93
CA VAL A 668 23.90 1.94 -22.43
C VAL A 668 24.93 2.75 -21.66
N ASN A 669 24.83 4.07 -21.77
CA ASN A 669 25.56 5.00 -20.93
C ASN A 669 24.76 5.21 -19.62
N VAL A 670 25.36 4.85 -18.49
CA VAL A 670 24.69 4.88 -17.17
C VAL A 670 24.24 6.29 -16.77
N ALA A 671 24.85 7.34 -17.33
CA ALA A 671 24.40 8.72 -17.10
C ALA A 671 23.02 9.03 -17.71
N ASP A 672 22.56 8.20 -18.66
CA ASP A 672 21.25 8.31 -19.28
C ASP A 672 20.19 7.47 -18.54
N LEU A 673 20.58 6.74 -17.48
CA LEU A 673 19.71 5.96 -16.59
C LEU A 673 19.46 6.67 -15.26
N GLN A 674 18.43 6.25 -14.51
CA GLN A 674 18.01 6.90 -13.26
C GLN A 674 18.85 6.52 -12.01
N VAL A 675 19.72 5.49 -12.11
CA VAL A 675 20.48 4.92 -10.98
C VAL A 675 21.69 5.73 -10.52
N GLY A 676 22.17 6.68 -11.33
CA GLY A 676 23.42 7.39 -11.07
C GLY A 676 24.68 6.52 -11.22
N GLN A 677 25.85 7.12 -11.04
CA GLN A 677 27.14 6.50 -11.39
C GLN A 677 27.93 5.89 -10.21
N ASP A 678 27.53 6.14 -8.96
CA ASP A 678 28.22 5.61 -7.77
C ASP A 678 27.45 4.41 -7.19
N TRP A 679 27.82 3.21 -7.63
CA TRP A 679 27.22 1.94 -7.21
C TRP A 679 27.86 1.38 -5.94
N THR A 680 28.68 2.17 -5.22
CA THR A 680 29.27 1.76 -3.92
C THR A 680 28.46 2.22 -2.71
N GLN A 681 27.36 2.93 -2.95
CA GLN A 681 26.51 3.46 -1.89
C GLN A 681 25.47 2.43 -1.44
N HIS A 682 24.79 2.73 -0.34
CA HIS A 682 23.60 1.99 0.11
C HIS A 682 23.81 0.49 0.36
N GLY A 683 25.05 0.06 0.59
CA GLY A 683 25.37 -1.34 0.84
C GLY A 683 25.19 -2.24 -0.39
N VAL A 684 25.20 -1.67 -1.60
CA VAL A 684 25.14 -2.44 -2.86
C VAL A 684 26.33 -3.40 -2.98
N GLU A 685 26.02 -4.66 -3.28
CA GLU A 685 26.99 -5.74 -3.50
C GLU A 685 26.84 -6.40 -4.87
N ALA A 686 25.66 -6.34 -5.49
CA ALA A 686 25.37 -7.05 -6.73
C ALA A 686 24.59 -6.23 -7.77
N LEU A 687 24.74 -6.61 -9.04
CA LEU A 687 23.86 -6.23 -10.14
C LEU A 687 23.05 -7.45 -10.54
N THR A 688 21.73 -7.37 -10.47
CA THR A 688 20.81 -8.42 -10.90
C THR A 688 20.08 -7.99 -12.17
N LEU A 689 19.91 -8.91 -13.10
CA LEU A 689 19.08 -8.73 -14.28
C LEU A 689 18.19 -9.95 -14.45
N HIS A 690 16.96 -9.76 -14.93
CA HIS A 690 16.05 -10.86 -15.21
C HIS A 690 15.97 -11.09 -16.71
N PHE A 691 15.99 -12.36 -17.11
CA PHE A 691 15.91 -12.72 -18.52
C PHE A 691 14.93 -13.85 -18.79
N TYR A 692 14.36 -13.85 -19.99
CA TYR A 692 13.42 -14.85 -20.49
C TYR A 692 13.86 -15.29 -21.89
N GLY A 693 13.91 -16.61 -22.12
CA GLY A 693 14.38 -17.21 -23.37
C GLY A 693 13.25 -17.62 -24.33
N ASP A 694 13.63 -17.95 -25.57
CA ASP A 694 12.74 -18.47 -26.60
C ASP A 694 13.16 -19.89 -27.01
N PRO A 695 12.25 -20.88 -27.11
CA PRO A 695 12.62 -22.28 -27.41
C PRO A 695 13.39 -22.48 -28.72
N ASP A 696 13.24 -21.55 -29.68
CA ASP A 696 13.91 -21.59 -30.98
C ASP A 696 15.32 -20.98 -30.95
N ASN A 697 15.75 -20.44 -29.80
CA ASN A 697 17.07 -19.86 -29.62
C ASN A 697 18.20 -20.85 -29.85
N ALA A 698 19.26 -20.41 -30.55
CA ALA A 698 20.51 -21.14 -30.60
C ALA A 698 21.36 -20.85 -29.36
N ALA A 699 21.91 -21.88 -28.70
CA ALA A 699 22.76 -21.69 -27.52
C ALA A 699 23.97 -20.79 -27.83
N GLN A 700 24.12 -19.68 -27.11
CA GLN A 700 25.23 -18.72 -27.18
C GLN A 700 25.68 -18.36 -25.74
N GLN A 701 26.90 -17.82 -25.58
CA GLN A 701 27.40 -17.47 -24.25
C GLN A 701 26.93 -16.05 -23.90
N MET A 702 25.87 -15.93 -23.11
CA MET A 702 25.43 -14.64 -22.57
C MET A 702 26.49 -14.07 -21.62
N TYR A 703 26.61 -12.74 -21.57
CA TYR A 703 27.48 -12.02 -20.68
C TYR A 703 26.96 -10.59 -20.42
N VAL A 704 27.49 -9.97 -19.37
CA VAL A 704 27.32 -8.55 -19.04
C VAL A 704 28.69 -7.90 -19.00
N LYS A 705 28.78 -6.62 -19.37
CA LYS A 705 29.97 -5.80 -19.11
C LYS A 705 29.61 -4.57 -18.29
N ILE A 706 30.48 -4.25 -17.33
CA ILE A 706 30.46 -2.97 -16.62
C ILE A 706 31.80 -2.30 -16.86
N ASP A 707 31.82 -1.11 -17.45
CA ASP A 707 33.03 -0.37 -17.86
C ASP A 707 34.09 -1.28 -18.55
N GLY A 708 33.62 -2.15 -19.45
CA GLY A 708 34.44 -3.09 -20.21
C GLY A 708 34.87 -4.37 -19.47
N ALA A 709 34.64 -4.50 -18.15
CA ALA A 709 34.85 -5.76 -17.44
C ALA A 709 33.72 -6.75 -17.75
N LYS A 710 34.05 -7.83 -18.44
CA LYS A 710 33.09 -8.84 -18.92
C LYS A 710 32.88 -9.94 -17.88
N VAL A 711 31.62 -10.21 -17.54
CA VAL A 711 31.18 -11.34 -16.71
C VAL A 711 30.34 -12.28 -17.56
N PRO A 712 30.81 -13.50 -17.84
CA PRO A 712 29.98 -14.49 -18.53
C PRO A 712 28.84 -14.96 -17.61
N TYR A 713 27.67 -15.20 -18.20
CA TYR A 713 26.60 -15.94 -17.52
C TYR A 713 27.12 -17.32 -17.10
N ASP A 714 26.92 -17.65 -15.83
CA ASP A 714 27.45 -18.84 -15.17
C ASP A 714 26.54 -20.07 -15.29
N GLY A 715 25.30 -19.88 -15.76
CA GLY A 715 24.38 -20.95 -16.13
C GLY A 715 24.69 -21.58 -17.49
N GLU A 716 23.83 -22.52 -17.90
CA GLU A 716 24.01 -23.26 -19.16
C GLU A 716 23.60 -22.41 -20.35
N ALA A 717 24.30 -22.53 -21.48
CA ALA A 717 23.96 -21.76 -22.70
C ALA A 717 22.57 -22.12 -23.27
N ASP A 718 22.02 -23.29 -22.91
CA ASP A 718 20.65 -23.70 -23.25
C ASP A 718 19.58 -23.02 -22.36
N ASP A 719 19.97 -22.29 -21.31
CA ASP A 719 19.03 -21.51 -20.51
C ASP A 719 18.41 -20.36 -21.31
N LEU A 720 19.05 -19.96 -22.42
CA LEU A 720 18.46 -19.01 -23.38
C LEU A 720 17.23 -19.56 -24.08
N LYS A 721 16.92 -20.86 -23.98
CA LYS A 721 15.70 -21.47 -24.56
C LYS A 721 14.52 -21.54 -23.59
N GLN A 722 14.74 -21.13 -22.35
CA GLN A 722 13.80 -21.39 -21.27
C GLN A 722 12.76 -20.28 -21.21
N THR A 723 11.50 -20.67 -21.33
CA THR A 723 10.34 -19.76 -21.35
C THR A 723 9.85 -19.44 -19.93
N LEU A 724 10.78 -19.11 -19.04
CA LEU A 724 10.52 -18.67 -17.68
C LEU A 724 11.52 -17.59 -17.29
N TRP A 725 11.06 -16.56 -16.57
CA TRP A 725 11.91 -15.48 -16.09
C TRP A 725 12.93 -16.00 -15.08
N ARG A 726 14.21 -15.66 -15.31
CA ARG A 726 15.33 -16.08 -14.47
C ARG A 726 16.13 -14.87 -14.01
N PRO A 727 16.40 -14.73 -12.70
CA PRO A 727 17.38 -13.77 -12.24
C PRO A 727 18.79 -14.26 -12.58
N TRP A 728 19.67 -13.32 -12.90
CA TRP A 728 21.10 -13.52 -12.94
C TRP A 728 21.78 -12.39 -12.17
N SER A 729 22.52 -12.76 -11.14
CA SER A 729 23.12 -11.83 -10.19
C SER A 729 24.63 -11.86 -10.28
N ILE A 730 25.22 -10.69 -10.43
CA ILE A 730 26.65 -10.49 -10.64
C ILE A 730 27.22 -9.84 -9.39
N ASN A 731 28.20 -10.51 -8.77
CA ASN A 731 28.95 -9.94 -7.67
C ASN A 731 29.82 -8.78 -8.15
N LEU A 732 29.51 -7.57 -7.71
CA LEU A 732 30.25 -6.38 -8.10
C LEU A 732 31.65 -6.35 -7.47
N ALA A 733 31.86 -7.01 -6.32
CA ALA A 733 33.16 -7.09 -5.67
C ALA A 733 34.20 -7.89 -6.48
N ASP A 734 33.74 -8.79 -7.35
CA ASP A 734 34.60 -9.62 -8.21
C ASP A 734 35.10 -8.85 -9.45
N LEU A 735 34.56 -7.65 -9.69
CA LEU A 735 34.90 -6.81 -10.82
C LEU A 735 36.09 -5.89 -10.51
N ALA A 736 37.08 -5.89 -11.39
CA ALA A 736 38.20 -4.95 -11.32
C ALA A 736 37.85 -3.58 -11.94
N VAL A 737 36.71 -2.99 -11.55
CA VAL A 737 36.18 -1.72 -12.07
C VAL A 737 36.02 -0.67 -10.98
N ASN A 738 35.97 0.62 -11.35
CA ASN A 738 35.71 1.68 -10.39
C ASN A 738 34.21 1.91 -10.24
N LEU A 739 33.58 1.17 -9.33
CA LEU A 739 32.14 1.25 -9.07
C LEU A 739 31.64 2.62 -8.56
N ARG A 740 32.54 3.55 -8.20
CA ARG A 740 32.17 4.93 -7.82
C ARG A 740 31.85 5.84 -9.00
N SER A 741 32.14 5.40 -10.22
CA SER A 741 31.97 6.21 -11.42
C SER A 741 31.70 5.32 -12.63
N VAL A 742 30.68 4.46 -12.52
CA VAL A 742 30.27 3.58 -13.62
C VAL A 742 29.75 4.42 -14.78
N THR A 743 30.24 4.14 -15.97
CA THR A 743 29.89 4.89 -17.19
C THR A 743 29.11 4.04 -18.19
N GLU A 744 29.39 2.75 -18.26
CA GLU A 744 28.87 1.88 -19.31
C GLU A 744 28.38 0.54 -18.74
N LEU A 745 27.20 0.13 -19.18
CA LEU A 745 26.63 -1.20 -18.95
C LEU A 745 26.31 -1.84 -20.32
N SER A 746 26.74 -3.08 -20.53
CA SER A 746 26.45 -3.84 -21.76
C SER A 746 25.87 -5.21 -21.45
N ILE A 747 24.98 -5.69 -22.30
CA ILE A 747 24.45 -7.06 -22.30
C ILE A 747 24.76 -7.66 -23.67
N GLY A 748 25.30 -8.87 -23.72
CA GLY A 748 25.67 -9.47 -24.99
C GLY A 748 25.80 -10.98 -25.00
N PHE A 749 26.08 -11.50 -26.19
CA PHE A 749 26.19 -12.93 -26.50
C PHE A 749 27.44 -13.19 -27.33
N ASP A 750 28.39 -13.94 -26.79
CA ASP A 750 29.59 -14.39 -27.51
C ASP A 750 29.27 -15.62 -28.37
N ARG A 751 29.91 -15.71 -29.54
CA ARG A 751 29.73 -16.83 -30.46
C ARG A 751 30.17 -18.16 -29.85
N ILE A 752 29.25 -19.12 -29.76
CA ILE A 752 29.59 -20.53 -29.51
C ILE A 752 29.74 -21.29 -30.84
N GLY A 753 30.87 -21.97 -31.01
CA GLY A 753 31.15 -22.80 -32.19
C GLY A 753 31.53 -22.01 -33.46
N ALA A 754 31.75 -22.73 -34.56
CA ALA A 754 32.24 -22.12 -35.81
C ALA A 754 31.17 -21.33 -36.57
N THR A 755 29.90 -21.70 -36.42
CA THR A 755 28.76 -21.12 -37.15
C THR A 755 27.91 -20.16 -36.33
N GLY A 756 28.09 -20.11 -35.00
CA GLY A 756 27.23 -19.32 -34.12
C GLY A 756 25.75 -19.71 -34.22
N GLY A 757 24.88 -18.75 -33.95
CA GLY A 757 23.44 -18.91 -34.02
C GLY A 757 22.70 -17.59 -33.77
N THR A 758 21.38 -17.65 -33.89
CA THR A 758 20.46 -16.51 -33.73
C THR A 758 19.45 -16.78 -32.63
N GLY A 759 18.85 -15.71 -32.10
CA GLY A 759 17.74 -15.80 -31.17
C GLY A 759 17.32 -14.46 -30.58
N VAL A 760 16.38 -14.50 -29.64
CA VAL A 760 15.90 -13.35 -28.86
C VAL A 760 15.84 -13.69 -27.38
N VAL A 761 16.33 -12.79 -26.54
CA VAL A 761 16.18 -12.89 -25.07
C VAL A 761 15.52 -11.62 -24.60
N TYR A 762 14.50 -11.75 -23.77
CA TYR A 762 13.80 -10.63 -23.18
C TYR A 762 14.46 -10.32 -21.84
N PHE A 763 14.72 -9.05 -21.57
CA PHE A 763 15.30 -8.57 -20.32
C PHE A 763 14.33 -7.62 -19.65
N ASP A 764 14.24 -7.74 -18.33
CA ASP A 764 13.39 -6.90 -17.51
C ASP A 764 14.07 -6.70 -16.14
N ASP A 765 13.69 -5.64 -15.44
CA ASP A 765 14.10 -5.36 -14.06
C ASP A 765 15.61 -5.53 -13.81
N ILE A 766 16.42 -4.61 -14.35
CA ILE A 766 17.85 -4.52 -14.02
C ILE A 766 18.00 -3.71 -12.73
N GLN A 767 18.69 -4.25 -11.74
CA GLN A 767 18.64 -3.79 -10.35
C GLN A 767 20.00 -3.90 -9.65
N LEU A 768 20.27 -3.00 -8.69
CA LEU A 768 21.39 -3.10 -7.75
C LEU A 768 20.88 -3.58 -6.39
N ASP A 769 21.51 -4.62 -5.85
CA ASP A 769 21.07 -5.30 -4.63
C ASP A 769 22.14 -5.26 -3.54
N SER A 770 21.73 -5.35 -2.28
CA SER A 770 22.66 -5.46 -1.13
C SER A 770 23.30 -6.82 -0.94
N ALA A 771 23.00 -7.80 -1.79
CA ALA A 771 23.62 -9.11 -1.76
C ALA A 771 23.59 -9.75 -3.16
N THR A 772 24.56 -10.61 -3.46
CA THR A 772 24.51 -11.47 -4.65
C THR A 772 23.38 -12.48 -4.48
N SER A 773 22.30 -12.36 -5.24
CA SER A 773 21.23 -13.34 -5.23
C SER A 773 21.71 -14.67 -5.85
N ALA A 774 22.01 -15.62 -4.97
CA ALA A 774 21.58 -17.00 -5.17
C ALA A 774 21.02 -17.53 -3.84
N ALA A 775 20.14 -16.75 -3.23
CA ALA A 775 19.17 -17.22 -2.25
C ALA A 775 17.81 -16.77 -2.77
N GLY A 776 16.84 -17.68 -2.85
CA GLY A 776 15.47 -17.30 -3.23
C GLY A 776 14.88 -17.93 -4.50
N ALA A 777 15.64 -18.69 -5.29
CA ALA A 777 15.19 -19.23 -6.59
C ALA A 777 15.24 -20.76 -6.67
N PHE A 778 14.23 -21.34 -7.33
CA PHE A 778 14.21 -22.77 -7.66
C PHE A 778 14.96 -23.05 -8.96
N SER A 779 15.68 -24.17 -9.00
CA SER A 779 16.27 -24.74 -10.21
C SER A 779 15.85 -26.20 -10.37
N VAL A 780 15.66 -26.63 -11.62
CA VAL A 780 15.20 -27.99 -11.94
C VAL A 780 16.24 -28.67 -12.81
N HIS A 781 16.68 -29.85 -12.39
CA HIS A 781 17.70 -30.63 -13.09
C HIS A 781 17.18 -32.03 -13.45
N PRO A 782 17.51 -32.57 -14.63
CA PRO A 782 17.26 -33.98 -14.93
C PRO A 782 17.98 -34.89 -13.93
N TRP A 783 17.38 -36.04 -13.65
CA TRP A 783 17.96 -37.08 -12.79
C TRP A 783 17.80 -38.45 -13.44
N THR A 784 18.95 -39.10 -13.71
CA THR A 784 19.03 -40.36 -14.44
C THR A 784 19.70 -41.48 -13.64
N GLY A 785 20.44 -41.17 -12.59
CA GLY A 785 20.99 -42.15 -11.65
C GLY A 785 21.82 -41.54 -10.53
N ASP A 786 22.77 -42.31 -9.98
CA ASP A 786 23.53 -41.87 -8.80
C ASP A 786 24.51 -40.72 -9.10
N GLU A 787 25.02 -40.65 -10.34
CA GLU A 787 26.03 -39.64 -10.76
C GLU A 787 25.47 -38.22 -10.80
N ASP A 788 24.19 -38.06 -11.15
CA ASP A 788 23.49 -36.78 -11.25
C ASP A 788 22.46 -36.57 -10.12
N SER A 789 22.41 -37.49 -9.15
CA SER A 789 21.53 -37.42 -7.98
C SER A 789 21.83 -36.25 -7.02
N ARG A 790 23.01 -35.64 -7.13
CA ARG A 790 23.58 -34.68 -6.15
C ARG A 790 23.75 -35.24 -4.73
N ILE A 791 23.57 -36.54 -4.52
CA ILE A 791 23.81 -37.21 -3.24
C ILE A 791 25.29 -37.56 -3.15
N SER A 792 25.99 -37.09 -2.12
CA SER A 792 27.41 -37.40 -1.91
C SER A 792 27.76 -37.51 -0.43
N SER A 793 28.62 -38.47 -0.08
CA SER A 793 29.18 -38.59 1.27
C SER A 793 30.05 -37.40 1.70
N ASP A 794 30.48 -36.57 0.75
CA ASP A 794 31.31 -35.40 1.02
C ASP A 794 30.50 -34.17 1.45
N LYS A 795 29.16 -34.26 1.40
CA LYS A 795 28.24 -33.18 1.76
C LYS A 795 27.75 -33.31 3.20
N VAL A 796 27.45 -32.17 3.81
CA VAL A 796 26.89 -32.10 5.17
C VAL A 796 25.39 -31.92 5.09
N TYR A 797 24.65 -33.02 5.17
CA TYR A 797 23.19 -33.00 5.25
C TYR A 797 22.74 -32.66 6.67
N THR A 798 21.87 -31.66 6.77
CA THR A 798 21.20 -31.31 8.04
C THR A 798 19.86 -32.00 8.15
N HIS A 799 19.16 -32.21 7.03
CA HIS A 799 17.87 -32.87 7.00
C HIS A 799 17.84 -33.84 5.83
N THR A 800 17.25 -35.01 6.04
CA THR A 800 16.97 -35.97 4.96
C THR A 800 15.64 -36.65 5.27
N GLY A 801 14.85 -36.90 4.25
CA GLY A 801 13.59 -37.61 4.42
C GLY A 801 13.27 -38.43 3.18
N LYS A 802 13.00 -39.73 3.37
CA LYS A 802 12.43 -40.60 2.36
C LYS A 802 10.96 -40.84 2.69
N PHE A 803 10.09 -40.28 1.85
CA PHE A 803 8.65 -40.46 1.93
C PHE A 803 8.29 -41.87 1.44
N SER A 804 7.98 -42.80 2.35
CA SER A 804 7.61 -44.17 1.99
C SER A 804 6.43 -44.65 2.82
N GLY A 805 5.58 -45.53 2.29
CA GLY A 805 4.56 -46.22 3.09
C GLY A 805 5.01 -47.53 3.72
N GLU A 806 6.29 -47.89 3.59
CA GLU A 806 6.80 -49.24 3.83
C GLU A 806 8.09 -49.24 4.67
N GLY A 807 8.03 -49.72 5.91
CA GLY A 807 9.19 -49.79 6.80
C GLY A 807 8.87 -49.47 8.25
N THR A 808 9.89 -49.09 9.02
CA THR A 808 9.75 -48.56 10.39
C THR A 808 10.33 -47.16 10.41
N ASP A 809 9.61 -46.22 11.03
CA ASP A 809 10.03 -44.82 11.09
C ASP A 809 11.39 -44.66 11.77
N GLY A 810 12.23 -43.80 11.19
CA GLY A 810 13.58 -43.51 11.66
C GLY A 810 14.64 -44.54 11.25
N GLU A 811 14.28 -45.63 10.55
CA GLU A 811 15.27 -46.58 10.03
C GLU A 811 16.04 -45.97 8.84
N PRO A 812 17.38 -46.12 8.79
CA PRO A 812 18.18 -45.56 7.72
C PRO A 812 17.89 -46.24 6.37
N PHE A 813 17.59 -45.44 5.35
CA PHE A 813 17.38 -45.85 3.97
C PHE A 813 18.59 -45.49 3.12
N LEU A 814 19.23 -46.45 2.46
CA LEU A 814 20.36 -46.15 1.55
C LEU A 814 19.85 -45.38 0.32
N ALA A 815 20.15 -44.09 0.27
CA ALA A 815 19.68 -43.14 -0.73
C ALA A 815 20.55 -43.13 -2.00
N GLY A 816 21.81 -43.53 -1.85
CA GLY A 816 22.82 -43.58 -2.91
C GLY A 816 24.17 -43.04 -2.42
N ASN A 817 25.27 -43.44 -3.09
CA ASN A 817 26.64 -43.00 -2.77
C ASN A 817 27.03 -43.13 -1.28
N GLY A 818 26.48 -44.13 -0.57
CA GLY A 818 26.76 -44.36 0.85
C GLY A 818 26.05 -43.41 1.83
N VAL A 819 25.17 -42.53 1.35
CA VAL A 819 24.35 -41.63 2.17
C VAL A 819 23.04 -42.31 2.54
N TYR A 820 22.62 -42.14 3.80
CA TYR A 820 21.38 -42.70 4.32
C TYR A 820 20.37 -41.59 4.62
N PHE A 821 19.13 -41.76 4.17
CA PHE A 821 18.01 -40.88 4.49
C PHE A 821 17.17 -41.47 5.61
N GLU A 822 16.55 -40.62 6.42
CA GLU A 822 15.55 -41.07 7.39
C GLU A 822 14.31 -41.59 6.65
N ARG A 823 13.95 -42.86 6.88
CA ARG A 823 12.70 -43.41 6.35
C ARG A 823 11.54 -42.99 7.25
N ASP A 824 10.47 -42.51 6.66
CA ASP A 824 9.31 -42.05 7.40
C ASP A 824 7.99 -42.46 6.73
N THR A 825 7.07 -42.92 7.57
CA THR A 825 5.70 -43.37 7.26
C THR A 825 4.64 -42.48 7.92
N ASP A 826 5.01 -41.65 8.91
CA ASP A 826 4.13 -40.83 9.75
C ASP A 826 4.20 -39.31 9.48
N ARG A 827 4.94 -38.87 8.44
CA ARG A 827 5.13 -37.48 7.99
C ARG A 827 5.97 -36.60 8.91
N SER A 828 6.92 -37.18 9.64
CA SER A 828 7.82 -36.41 10.51
C SER A 828 9.13 -37.14 10.74
N GLY A 829 10.25 -36.41 10.64
CA GLY A 829 11.58 -36.91 11.02
C GLY A 829 12.12 -36.24 12.28
N THR A 830 13.41 -36.43 12.52
CA THR A 830 14.10 -35.93 13.73
C THR A 830 14.03 -34.39 13.86
N ASN A 831 14.06 -33.68 12.73
CA ASN A 831 14.14 -32.23 12.66
C ASN A 831 13.31 -31.63 11.51
N TRP A 832 12.32 -32.36 11.02
CA TRP A 832 11.40 -31.88 9.99
C TRP A 832 10.01 -32.48 10.15
N THR A 833 8.98 -31.79 9.67
CA THR A 833 7.60 -32.28 9.64
C THR A 833 6.94 -31.94 8.32
N LEU A 834 6.07 -32.82 7.82
CA LEU A 834 5.20 -32.54 6.67
C LEU A 834 3.75 -32.45 7.17
N SER A 835 3.28 -31.23 7.34
CA SER A 835 1.94 -30.92 7.85
C SER A 835 0.92 -30.74 6.73
N GLY A 836 -0.37 -30.80 7.05
CA GLY A 836 -1.45 -30.81 6.06
C GLY A 836 -1.73 -32.21 5.49
N PRO A 837 -2.87 -32.40 4.82
CA PRO A 837 -3.24 -33.72 4.34
C PRO A 837 -2.62 -34.02 2.98
N ALA A 838 -1.64 -34.89 3.03
CA ALA A 838 -1.20 -35.72 1.92
C ALA A 838 -1.88 -37.11 1.98
N THR A 839 -1.66 -37.95 0.98
CA THR A 839 -1.99 -39.39 0.99
C THR A 839 -0.75 -40.18 0.58
N ASN A 840 -0.50 -41.31 1.26
CA ASN A 840 0.63 -42.18 0.97
C ASN A 840 0.31 -43.13 -0.19
N VAL A 841 1.25 -43.33 -1.11
CA VAL A 841 1.17 -44.38 -2.14
C VAL A 841 2.40 -45.27 -2.07
N PHE A 842 2.15 -46.58 -2.07
CA PHE A 842 3.13 -47.59 -1.72
C PHE A 842 3.75 -48.32 -2.92
N ASP A 843 3.03 -48.42 -4.05
CA ASP A 843 3.50 -49.15 -5.22
C ASP A 843 3.14 -48.43 -6.51
N THR A 844 4.17 -48.16 -7.30
CA THR A 844 4.05 -47.61 -8.64
C THR A 844 4.64 -48.65 -9.58
N SER A 845 3.79 -49.47 -10.18
CA SER A 845 4.18 -50.35 -11.28
C SER A 845 4.60 -49.58 -12.54
N ASN A 846 4.65 -48.24 -12.46
CA ASN A 846 5.14 -47.36 -13.51
C ASN A 846 6.65 -47.57 -13.76
N PRO A 847 7.07 -47.56 -15.03
CA PRO A 847 8.48 -47.65 -15.38
C PRO A 847 9.21 -46.38 -14.90
N VAL A 848 10.25 -46.58 -14.10
CA VAL A 848 11.18 -45.54 -13.66
C VAL A 848 12.49 -45.74 -14.40
N ASN A 849 12.98 -44.66 -15.02
CA ASN A 849 14.21 -44.64 -15.82
C ASN A 849 15.44 -44.20 -15.00
N VAL A 850 15.24 -43.74 -13.76
CA VAL A 850 16.33 -43.50 -12.79
C VAL A 850 17.00 -44.84 -12.47
N THR A 851 18.32 -44.88 -12.57
CA THR A 851 19.15 -46.08 -12.36
C THR A 851 19.97 -45.97 -11.07
N GLY A 852 20.65 -47.06 -10.67
CA GLY A 852 21.50 -47.06 -9.46
C GLY A 852 20.73 -47.18 -8.15
N ASP A 853 21.38 -46.82 -7.05
CA ASP A 853 20.80 -46.82 -5.70
C ASP A 853 19.65 -45.79 -5.57
N GLY A 854 19.76 -44.67 -6.28
CA GLY A 854 18.74 -43.63 -6.41
C GLY A 854 17.42 -44.12 -7.02
N ALA A 855 17.42 -45.22 -7.77
CA ALA A 855 16.20 -45.86 -8.27
C ALA A 855 15.28 -46.36 -7.13
N ALA A 856 15.84 -46.63 -5.96
CA ALA A 856 15.08 -47.04 -4.78
C ALA A 856 14.43 -45.85 -4.05
N LEU A 857 15.03 -44.65 -4.12
CA LEU A 857 14.46 -43.42 -3.54
C LEU A 857 13.13 -43.04 -4.18
N VAL A 858 12.92 -43.40 -5.43
CA VAL A 858 11.71 -43.07 -6.22
C VAL A 858 10.67 -44.18 -6.20
N ARG A 859 10.65 -44.96 -5.11
CA ARG A 859 9.59 -45.92 -4.81
C ARG A 859 8.75 -45.45 -3.64
N GLY A 860 7.46 -45.27 -3.88
CA GLY A 860 6.51 -44.67 -2.94
C GLY A 860 6.70 -43.16 -2.77
N PHE A 861 5.59 -42.43 -2.63
CA PHE A 861 5.57 -40.97 -2.53
C PHE A 861 4.36 -40.50 -1.72
N PHE A 862 4.43 -39.26 -1.24
CA PHE A 862 3.24 -38.52 -0.80
C PHE A 862 2.70 -37.66 -1.94
N TYR A 863 1.37 -37.54 -2.00
CA TYR A 863 0.68 -36.63 -2.90
C TYR A 863 -0.52 -35.95 -2.23
N GLY A 864 -0.94 -34.82 -2.78
CA GLY A 864 -2.17 -34.10 -2.45
C GLY A 864 -2.78 -33.47 -3.70
N ASP A 865 -4.03 -33.02 -3.60
CA ASP A 865 -4.84 -32.45 -4.69
C ASP A 865 -5.39 -31.04 -4.36
N GLN A 866 -6.07 -30.42 -5.33
CA GLN A 866 -6.60 -29.06 -5.25
C GLN A 866 -7.78 -28.90 -4.26
N ASP A 867 -8.39 -30.00 -3.77
CA ASP A 867 -9.63 -29.98 -2.97
C ASP A 867 -9.42 -29.54 -1.50
N GLY A 868 -8.41 -28.69 -1.26
CA GLY A 868 -8.35 -27.81 -0.09
C GLY A 868 -7.16 -28.01 0.83
N ASN A 869 -6.00 -28.48 0.35
CA ASN A 869 -4.91 -28.84 1.25
C ASN A 869 -3.52 -28.56 0.69
N HIS A 870 -2.86 -27.59 1.31
CA HIS A 870 -1.53 -27.06 1.00
C HIS A 870 -0.53 -27.65 2.00
N PRO A 871 0.05 -28.84 1.74
CA PRO A 871 0.98 -29.45 2.67
C PRO A 871 2.24 -28.61 2.78
N VAL A 872 2.71 -28.47 4.02
CA VAL A 872 3.87 -27.65 4.35
C VAL A 872 4.95 -28.55 4.93
N LEU A 873 6.08 -28.64 4.23
CA LEU A 873 7.30 -29.21 4.79
C LEU A 873 7.99 -28.15 5.62
N THR A 874 8.14 -28.38 6.92
CA THR A 874 8.88 -27.51 7.83
C THR A 874 10.18 -28.19 8.25
N LEU A 875 11.31 -27.51 8.03
CA LEU A 875 12.63 -27.85 8.53
C LEU A 875 12.89 -27.06 9.82
N THR A 876 13.54 -27.66 10.82
CA THR A 876 13.77 -27.05 12.14
C THR A 876 15.19 -27.27 12.63
N GLY A 877 15.68 -26.39 13.48
CA GLY A 877 17.06 -26.47 13.98
C GLY A 877 18.11 -26.03 12.96
N LEU A 878 17.72 -25.16 12.02
CA LEU A 878 18.64 -24.47 11.13
C LEU A 878 19.47 -23.45 11.90
N ALA A 879 20.68 -23.16 11.42
CA ALA A 879 21.54 -22.13 11.98
C ALA A 879 21.31 -20.80 11.23
N PRO A 880 20.81 -19.74 11.89
CA PRO A 880 20.63 -18.44 11.24
C PRO A 880 21.92 -17.93 10.58
N GLY A 881 21.79 -17.31 9.40
CA GLY A 881 22.90 -16.82 8.59
C GLY A 881 23.68 -17.89 7.84
N THR A 882 23.28 -19.17 7.92
CA THR A 882 23.90 -20.26 7.15
C THR A 882 23.18 -20.45 5.83
N LEU A 883 23.94 -20.62 4.74
CA LEU A 883 23.43 -20.93 3.41
C LEU A 883 23.14 -22.43 3.28
N TYR A 884 21.93 -22.75 2.83
CA TYR A 884 21.41 -24.10 2.67
C TYR A 884 20.93 -24.36 1.24
N ILE A 885 20.98 -25.62 0.82
CA ILE A 885 20.39 -26.11 -0.42
C ILE A 885 19.39 -27.21 -0.06
N THR A 886 18.10 -26.95 -0.29
CA THR A 886 17.06 -27.97 -0.25
C THR A 886 16.90 -28.59 -1.64
N THR A 887 16.89 -29.92 -1.72
CA THR A 887 16.67 -30.70 -2.94
C THR A 887 15.45 -31.61 -2.76
N PHE A 888 14.46 -31.50 -3.64
CA PHE A 888 13.32 -32.41 -3.73
C PHE A 888 13.52 -33.38 -4.90
N TYR A 889 13.20 -34.66 -4.67
CA TYR A 889 13.38 -35.73 -5.65
C TYR A 889 12.01 -36.15 -6.20
N THR A 890 11.83 -36.06 -7.52
CA THR A 890 10.56 -36.34 -8.20
C THR A 890 10.75 -37.19 -9.46
N VAL A 891 9.66 -37.78 -9.97
CA VAL A 891 9.61 -38.53 -11.23
C VAL A 891 8.36 -38.14 -12.00
N GLY A 892 8.52 -37.90 -13.31
CA GLY A 892 7.40 -37.56 -14.20
C GLY A 892 6.44 -38.72 -14.41
N TYR A 893 5.13 -38.44 -14.38
CA TYR A 893 4.04 -39.41 -14.60
C TYR A 893 3.37 -39.29 -15.97
N GLY A 894 3.66 -38.22 -16.71
CA GLY A 894 3.10 -37.92 -18.02
C GLY A 894 4.13 -37.23 -18.93
N GLY A 895 3.66 -36.70 -20.06
CA GLY A 895 4.48 -35.84 -20.90
C GLY A 895 4.73 -34.48 -20.22
N ALA A 896 5.83 -33.82 -20.60
CA ALA A 896 6.11 -32.45 -20.19
C ALA A 896 4.92 -31.52 -20.48
N GLY A 897 4.72 -30.53 -19.61
CA GLY A 897 3.57 -29.63 -19.59
C GLY A 897 2.29 -30.25 -19.03
N GLY A 898 2.36 -31.46 -18.48
CA GLY A 898 1.19 -32.24 -18.06
C GLY A 898 0.94 -32.30 -16.56
N ARG A 899 1.76 -31.64 -15.72
CA ARG A 899 1.58 -31.60 -14.26
C ARG A 899 2.38 -30.47 -13.63
N PHE A 900 1.70 -29.46 -13.11
CA PHE A 900 2.33 -28.31 -12.45
C PHE A 900 2.07 -28.29 -10.95
N THR A 901 3.10 -27.91 -10.20
CA THR A 901 3.01 -27.66 -8.75
C THR A 901 3.65 -26.32 -8.49
N ASP A 902 2.95 -25.44 -7.77
CA ASP A 902 3.56 -24.24 -7.22
C ASP A 902 4.25 -24.63 -5.92
N VAL A 903 5.51 -24.22 -5.78
CA VAL A 903 6.26 -24.39 -4.53
C VAL A 903 6.54 -23.01 -3.97
N THR A 904 6.01 -22.77 -2.77
CA THR A 904 6.13 -21.50 -2.06
C THR A 904 7.08 -21.67 -0.87
N PRO A 905 8.27 -21.04 -0.91
CA PRO A 905 9.23 -21.12 0.17
C PRO A 905 8.90 -20.06 1.25
N GLY A 906 9.12 -20.37 2.52
CA GLY A 906 8.71 -19.53 3.65
C GLY A 906 9.47 -18.21 3.77
N ASP A 907 10.66 -18.13 3.19
CA ASP A 907 11.46 -16.92 3.05
C ASP A 907 11.07 -16.07 1.83
N ASN A 908 10.22 -16.58 0.93
CA ASN A 908 9.60 -15.81 -0.16
C ASN A 908 8.11 -16.19 -0.34
N PRO A 909 7.24 -15.85 0.64
CA PRO A 909 5.86 -16.32 0.67
C PRO A 909 4.94 -15.65 -0.36
N ARG A 910 5.39 -14.57 -1.01
CA ARG A 910 4.61 -13.81 -1.99
C ARG A 910 4.87 -14.22 -3.43
N ASN A 911 5.86 -15.09 -3.69
CA ASN A 911 6.26 -15.47 -5.03
C ASN A 911 6.37 -17.00 -5.18
N PRO A 912 5.24 -17.71 -5.37
CA PRO A 912 5.26 -19.15 -5.66
C PRO A 912 5.99 -19.42 -6.97
N THR A 913 6.87 -20.43 -6.99
CA THR A 913 7.51 -20.84 -8.24
C THR A 913 6.79 -22.05 -8.83
N ARG A 914 6.31 -21.88 -10.06
CA ARG A 914 5.63 -22.93 -10.80
C ARG A 914 6.61 -23.93 -11.40
N ILE A 915 6.46 -25.20 -11.03
CA ILE A 915 7.35 -26.29 -11.46
C ILE A 915 6.56 -27.37 -12.19
N ASP A 916 7.01 -27.70 -13.41
CA ASP A 916 6.51 -28.85 -14.16
C ASP A 916 7.20 -30.15 -13.70
N GLN A 917 6.51 -30.92 -12.86
CA GLN A 917 7.00 -32.21 -12.36
C GLN A 917 7.03 -33.30 -13.44
N ASN A 918 6.45 -33.05 -14.61
CA ASN A 918 6.59 -33.90 -15.78
C ASN A 918 7.63 -33.37 -16.78
N GLY A 919 8.36 -32.29 -16.48
CA GLY A 919 9.22 -31.61 -17.47
C GLY A 919 10.29 -32.51 -18.10
N ALA A 920 10.76 -33.54 -17.39
CA ALA A 920 11.71 -34.53 -17.91
C ALA A 920 11.04 -35.66 -18.71
N GLY A 921 9.71 -35.71 -18.75
CA GLY A 921 8.91 -36.75 -19.39
C GLY A 921 8.64 -37.97 -18.50
N SER A 922 7.71 -38.81 -18.94
CA SER A 922 7.19 -39.96 -18.19
C SER A 922 8.30 -40.95 -17.81
N GLY A 923 8.41 -41.24 -16.51
CA GLY A 923 9.37 -42.17 -15.92
C GLY A 923 10.77 -41.59 -15.69
N ASN A 924 11.05 -40.36 -16.13
CA ASN A 924 12.35 -39.71 -15.91
C ASN A 924 12.35 -38.93 -14.60
N GLY A 925 13.49 -38.96 -13.88
CA GLY A 925 13.66 -38.25 -12.63
C GLY A 925 13.94 -36.77 -12.83
N GLN A 926 13.59 -35.97 -11.82
CA GLN A 926 13.95 -34.57 -11.70
C GLN A 926 14.39 -34.25 -10.27
N LEU A 927 15.36 -33.34 -10.16
CA LEU A 927 15.74 -32.69 -8.90
C LEU A 927 15.21 -31.26 -8.94
N ILE A 928 14.50 -30.86 -7.90
CA ILE A 928 14.06 -29.47 -7.70
C ILE A 928 14.89 -28.92 -6.55
N THR A 929 15.75 -27.94 -6.82
CA THR A 929 16.65 -27.37 -5.82
C THR A 929 16.29 -25.93 -5.47
N TYR A 930 16.33 -25.59 -4.19
CA TYR A 930 16.13 -24.25 -3.66
C TYR A 930 17.29 -23.88 -2.75
N MET A 931 17.97 -22.77 -3.04
CA MET A 931 19.06 -22.26 -2.21
C MET A 931 18.55 -21.09 -1.37
N TYR A 932 18.83 -21.09 -0.07
CA TYR A 932 18.36 -20.06 0.87
C TYR A 932 19.32 -19.84 2.03
N THR A 933 19.36 -18.62 2.54
CA THR A 933 20.04 -18.30 3.80
C THR A 933 19.03 -18.33 4.92
N ALA A 934 19.22 -19.18 5.92
CA ALA A 934 18.28 -19.28 7.03
C ALA A 934 18.23 -17.96 7.82
N THR A 935 17.08 -17.29 7.86
CA THR A 935 16.86 -16.05 8.65
C THR A 935 16.54 -16.37 10.11
N GLY A 936 16.02 -17.56 10.37
CA GLY A 936 15.72 -18.10 11.69
C GLY A 936 16.13 -19.57 11.83
N THR A 937 15.56 -20.25 12.82
CA THR A 937 15.84 -21.67 13.07
C THR A 937 14.93 -22.61 12.29
N GLU A 938 14.03 -22.08 11.48
CA GLU A 938 13.04 -22.83 10.72
C GLU A 938 12.99 -22.36 9.26
N MET A 939 12.60 -23.28 8.37
CA MET A 939 12.33 -23.00 6.96
C MET A 939 11.15 -23.85 6.50
N SER A 940 10.22 -23.29 5.74
CA SER A 940 9.04 -24.01 5.25
C SER A 940 8.95 -24.03 3.73
N PHE A 941 8.35 -25.07 3.17
CA PHE A 941 7.99 -25.18 1.76
C PHE A 941 6.55 -25.66 1.63
N THR A 942 5.69 -24.84 1.03
CA THR A 942 4.30 -25.14 0.76
C THR A 942 4.14 -25.64 -0.67
N PHE A 943 3.39 -26.72 -0.88
CA PHE A 943 3.18 -27.33 -2.20
C PHE A 943 1.72 -27.22 -2.63
N ASP A 944 1.48 -26.61 -3.79
CA ASP A 944 0.14 -26.28 -4.27
C ASP A 944 -0.13 -26.90 -5.65
N ALA A 945 -1.21 -27.70 -5.75
CA ALA A 945 -1.70 -28.23 -7.01
C ALA A 945 -2.65 -27.22 -7.68
N LEU A 946 -2.45 -26.94 -8.97
CA LEU A 946 -3.01 -25.74 -9.62
C LEU A 946 -4.16 -26.00 -10.58
N VAL A 947 -4.35 -27.27 -10.98
CA VAL A 947 -5.39 -27.67 -11.94
C VAL A 947 -6.24 -28.77 -11.32
N THR A 948 -7.55 -28.69 -11.50
CA THR A 948 -8.50 -29.65 -10.94
C THR A 948 -8.24 -31.04 -11.53
N GLY A 949 -7.77 -31.97 -10.70
CA GLY A 949 -7.36 -33.32 -11.10
C GLY A 949 -5.85 -33.56 -11.17
N ASP A 950 -5.02 -32.52 -11.00
CA ASP A 950 -3.57 -32.65 -10.82
C ASP A 950 -3.21 -32.91 -9.35
N SER A 951 -2.06 -33.55 -9.13
CA SER A 951 -1.47 -33.75 -7.81
C SER A 951 0.03 -33.44 -7.81
N TRP A 952 0.59 -33.10 -6.66
CA TRP A 952 2.04 -33.01 -6.50
C TRP A 952 2.60 -34.38 -6.08
N HIS A 953 3.78 -34.77 -6.57
CA HIS A 953 4.43 -36.04 -6.21
C HIS A 953 5.84 -35.79 -5.68
N HIS A 954 6.07 -35.97 -4.38
CA HIS A 954 7.41 -35.93 -3.80
C HIS A 954 7.79 -37.26 -3.16
N TYR A 955 8.96 -37.76 -3.55
CA TYR A 955 9.45 -39.08 -3.15
C TYR A 955 10.42 -39.00 -1.98
N ALA A 956 11.25 -37.96 -1.96
CA ALA A 956 12.23 -37.70 -0.92
C ALA A 956 12.65 -36.22 -0.96
N PHE A 957 13.37 -35.79 0.07
CA PHE A 957 14.09 -34.53 0.07
C PHE A 957 15.39 -34.63 0.88
N SER A 958 16.29 -33.68 0.63
CA SER A 958 17.49 -33.45 1.44
C SER A 958 17.74 -31.95 1.60
N ASN A 959 18.25 -31.54 2.76
CA ASN A 959 18.75 -30.19 3.01
C ASN A 959 20.22 -30.28 3.42
N GLU A 960 21.10 -29.59 2.70
CA GLU A 960 22.55 -29.59 2.94
C GLU A 960 23.05 -28.17 3.21
N VAL A 961 24.14 -28.04 3.98
CA VAL A 961 24.87 -26.77 4.08
C VAL A 961 25.60 -26.56 2.75
N ALA A 962 25.43 -25.39 2.14
CA ALA A 962 26.15 -25.03 0.93
C ALA A 962 27.65 -24.96 1.27
N SER A 963 28.48 -25.76 0.59
CA SER A 963 29.92 -25.69 0.76
C SER A 963 30.43 -24.39 0.15
N SER A 964 31.14 -23.57 0.94
CA SER A 964 31.95 -22.48 0.42
C SER A 964 33.03 -23.07 -0.50
N ASN A 965 32.83 -22.97 -1.80
CA ASN A 965 33.89 -23.25 -2.77
C ASN A 965 34.69 -21.99 -3.06
#